data_AF-A0A0F7UQR5-F1
#
_entry.id   AF-A0A0F7UQR5-F1
#
_cell.length_a   1.000
_cell.length_b   1.000
_cell.length_c   1.000
_cell.angle_alpha   90.00
_cell.angle_beta   90.00
_cell.angle_gamma   90.00
#
_symmetry.space_group_name_H-M   'P 1'
#
loop_
_entity.id
_entity.type
_entity.pdbx_description
1 polymer ?
#
loop_
_entity_poly.entity_id
_entity_poly.type
_entity_poly.pdbx_seq_one_letter_code
_entity_poly.pdbx_strand_id
1 'polypeptide(L)'
;MPQSESARGVSPLSSCSFLSSAEARSFPVESFAFGDEERDTQTGRLSPESAVLFCRNLRAKEIENDESASLPFEHAFCVTFARPSQAQVCFEALSAEQELHREEFRTTFLIAAQAETAENSRAANAEELRDLTRWQLWTSTRKSDFSALAPRIASSAVGRSVSASQEDFFLPERPRPRLASHRDFRRSSSCTLILSFFLSRLFRLFSVSLFSSSPSPFFPSFSSTMPQKRRGSNAHLGEANNQPEKKKVSPGKTELGATDVLCVNTIRCLGADLPTIANSGHPGAPMGMAAMAHALWGYVLRHSGKHPQWFNRDRFVLSNGHACALLYSMLHLTGYDMSLEDLRQFRQLHSKTPGHPEAHYAAGIETTTGPLGQGISNAVGLALASEYMSAKFNKDGFPLFDNHVFVFCGDGCLEEGVASEACSLAGHLGLHRLTVLYDDNNITIDGELHLAFSEKVQQRFKAYDWHVDVVEDGNTDVAGLVQAMENAKKRTDKPTLICVRTTIGFLSSKAGTAKVHGSPLSEEELRAVKEQCGLSPDEKLQIPEEVKQFYAQVQERGERSVEAWNALFERYKKEYPSEGEEIERMFSHKLRPEVLETLKTLGEKAKEKADSTRAHSGRMLLGIKDFMPELIGGSADLTGSNCTDLKEPSFQVANRSGRYIHFGVREHAMIAMANGLYHFGCMRPFCATFLNFVTYGWGAVRLAALSKCGVLVVATHDSIELGQDGPTHQPIEVLALCRATPNLIAIRPADGTEVAGAYAVWLRDELKRVTVLSLCRSSVPVLQGSSFDGVIKGAYVLSDFENNGKKKVVIAGSGSEVHFCVEAKKLLTNNWDVRLVSMPCWTLFDEQPAEYRNQVLCLSERRQGKVLTAYVEAASPFGWEKYFDVHVGLPTFGGSAPAKALYEFFGFSPANIAKRIEEFQAPF
;
A
#
# COMPACT_ATOMS: atom_id res chain seq x y z
N MET A 1 64.61 -28.96 18.47
CA MET A 1 65.07 -29.30 17.10
C MET A 1 63.86 -29.72 16.28
N PRO A 2 63.89 -29.63 14.94
CA PRO A 2 62.73 -29.17 14.17
C PRO A 2 61.80 -30.25 13.61
N GLN A 3 60.49 -29.97 13.56
CA GLN A 3 59.57 -30.27 12.45
C GLN A 3 58.18 -29.63 12.70
N SER A 4 57.45 -29.36 11.60
CA SER A 4 56.00 -29.04 11.48
C SER A 4 55.46 -27.81 12.27
N GLU A 5 54.35 -27.14 11.89
CA GLU A 5 53.58 -27.10 10.63
C GLU A 5 52.87 -25.74 10.46
N SER A 6 52.20 -25.50 9.33
CA SER A 6 51.74 -24.17 8.89
C SER A 6 50.23 -24.05 8.64
N ALA A 7 49.58 -23.02 9.21
CA ALA A 7 48.54 -22.20 8.54
C ALA A 7 47.92 -21.13 9.47
N ARG A 8 48.19 -19.84 9.22
CA ARG A 8 47.30 -18.71 9.56
C ARG A 8 47.50 -17.60 8.52
N GLY A 9 46.41 -17.04 7.99
CA GLY A 9 46.45 -16.00 6.97
C GLY A 9 45.67 -14.75 7.37
N VAL A 10 46.30 -13.60 7.15
CA VAL A 10 45.73 -12.25 7.01
C VAL A 10 44.95 -11.66 8.19
N SER A 11 45.43 -10.52 8.68
CA SER A 11 44.77 -9.60 9.63
C SER A 11 44.16 -8.39 8.92
N PRO A 12 43.01 -7.85 9.39
CA PRO A 12 42.62 -6.47 9.15
C PRO A 12 43.10 -5.55 10.29
N LEU A 13 43.53 -4.34 9.95
CA LEU A 13 43.66 -3.21 10.88
C LEU A 13 43.15 -1.92 10.22
N SER A 14 42.90 -0.90 11.04
CA SER A 14 41.97 0.18 10.74
C SER A 14 42.53 1.40 10.00
N SER A 15 41.60 2.19 9.45
CA SER A 15 41.63 3.66 9.34
C SER A 15 42.78 4.34 8.59
N CYS A 16 42.46 4.94 7.44
CA CYS A 16 42.68 6.39 7.25
C CYS A 16 41.81 6.97 6.12
N SER A 17 41.63 8.28 6.12
CA SER A 17 40.94 9.09 5.09
C SER A 17 41.94 9.87 4.25
N PHE A 18 41.66 10.14 2.96
CA PHE A 18 41.86 11.46 2.29
C PHE A 18 41.57 11.43 0.77
N LEU A 19 41.22 12.61 0.21
CA LEU A 19 41.07 12.97 -1.23
C LEU A 19 39.95 12.23 -2.01
N SER A 20 39.00 12.83 -2.74
CA SER A 20 38.86 14.07 -3.53
C SER A 20 39.30 14.01 -5.00
N SER A 21 38.55 14.71 -5.86
CA SER A 21 38.70 14.90 -7.32
C SER A 21 38.61 13.65 -8.21
N ALA A 22 37.44 13.47 -8.84
CA ALA A 22 37.27 12.85 -10.15
C ALA A 22 36.22 13.69 -10.93
N GLU A 23 36.55 14.08 -12.16
CA GLU A 23 35.93 15.21 -12.87
C GLU A 23 34.42 15.08 -13.14
N ALA A 24 33.63 16.01 -12.62
CA ALA A 24 32.31 16.32 -13.20
C ALA A 24 32.53 17.29 -14.37
N ARG A 25 32.18 16.88 -15.61
CA ARG A 25 32.19 17.78 -16.77
C ARG A 25 31.03 18.77 -16.65
N SER A 26 31.33 19.98 -16.17
CA SER A 26 30.41 21.11 -16.23
C SER A 26 30.20 21.56 -17.68
N PHE A 27 29.00 21.34 -18.22
CA PHE A 27 28.56 22.10 -19.39
C PHE A 27 28.23 23.54 -18.94
N PRO A 28 28.92 24.58 -19.45
CA PRO A 28 28.49 25.94 -19.24
C PRO A 28 27.23 26.19 -20.08
N VAL A 29 26.09 26.38 -19.41
CA VAL A 29 24.91 26.95 -20.07
C VAL A 29 25.18 28.43 -20.26
N GLU A 30 25.76 28.80 -21.40
CA GLU A 30 25.85 30.19 -21.83
C GLU A 30 24.43 30.78 -21.90
N SER A 31 24.16 31.80 -21.11
CA SER A 31 22.88 32.48 -21.11
C SER A 31 22.69 33.21 -22.45
N PHE A 32 21.68 32.82 -23.24
CA PHE A 32 21.23 33.56 -24.41
C PHE A 32 20.61 34.92 -24.00
N ALA A 33 21.48 35.88 -23.74
CA ALA A 33 21.13 37.24 -23.38
C ALA A 33 20.77 38.06 -24.63
N PHE A 34 19.56 37.85 -25.16
CA PHE A 34 18.96 38.79 -26.11
C PHE A 34 18.80 40.17 -25.45
N GLY A 35 19.39 41.19 -26.08
CA GLY A 35 19.24 42.59 -25.68
C GLY A 35 17.81 43.10 -25.89
N ASP A 36 17.49 44.23 -25.26
CA ASP A 36 16.11 44.73 -25.18
C ASP A 36 15.51 45.13 -26.54
N GLU A 37 16.32 45.36 -27.58
CA GLU A 37 15.85 45.69 -28.93
C GLU A 37 15.18 44.51 -29.69
N GLU A 38 15.38 43.26 -29.24
CA GLU A 38 14.71 42.07 -29.80
C GLU A 38 13.48 41.61 -28.97
N ARG A 39 13.06 42.39 -27.97
CA ARG A 39 11.91 42.07 -27.10
C ARG A 39 10.78 43.06 -27.29
N ASP A 40 9.55 42.55 -27.38
CA ASP A 40 8.35 43.37 -27.25
C ASP A 40 8.36 44.10 -25.90
N THR A 41 8.37 45.44 -25.94
CA THR A 41 8.63 46.29 -24.77
C THR A 41 7.46 46.42 -23.80
N GLN A 42 6.29 45.81 -24.10
CA GLN A 42 5.18 45.68 -23.15
C GLN A 42 5.11 44.30 -22.50
N THR A 43 5.74 43.26 -23.07
CA THR A 43 5.59 41.87 -22.61
C THR A 43 6.89 41.12 -22.34
N GLY A 44 8.06 41.64 -22.77
CA GLY A 44 9.39 41.05 -22.57
C GLY A 44 9.71 39.85 -23.48
N ARG A 45 8.91 39.63 -24.53
CA ARG A 45 8.88 38.41 -25.37
C ARG A 45 9.59 38.61 -26.71
N LEU A 46 10.19 37.55 -27.24
CA LEU A 46 10.83 37.52 -28.56
C LEU A 46 9.81 37.60 -29.71
N SER A 47 10.23 38.13 -30.86
CA SER A 47 9.43 38.12 -32.09
C SER A 47 9.37 36.72 -32.75
N PRO A 48 8.41 36.46 -33.66
CA PRO A 48 8.36 35.22 -34.44
C PRO A 48 9.64 34.97 -35.26
N GLU A 49 10.25 36.01 -35.82
CA GLU A 49 11.50 35.90 -36.58
C GLU A 49 12.68 35.46 -35.69
N SER A 50 12.85 36.08 -34.51
CA SER A 50 13.89 35.68 -33.55
C SER A 50 13.66 34.26 -33.01
N ALA A 51 12.41 33.82 -32.84
CA ALA A 51 12.08 32.45 -32.46
C ALA A 51 12.48 31.42 -33.54
N VAL A 52 12.23 31.72 -34.83
CA VAL A 52 12.67 30.87 -35.95
C VAL A 52 14.20 30.83 -36.06
N LEU A 53 14.88 31.97 -35.84
CA LEU A 53 16.33 32.05 -35.84
C LEU A 53 16.96 31.24 -34.69
N PHE A 54 16.38 31.30 -33.50
CA PHE A 54 16.79 30.51 -32.33
C PHE A 54 16.72 28.99 -32.61
N CYS A 55 15.60 28.50 -33.17
CA CYS A 55 15.45 27.09 -33.52
C CYS A 55 16.46 26.61 -34.59
N ARG A 56 16.80 27.47 -35.56
CA ARG A 56 17.83 27.18 -36.57
C ARG A 56 19.24 27.10 -35.96
N ASN A 57 19.58 28.03 -35.06
CA ASN A 57 20.89 28.07 -34.41
C ASN A 57 21.10 26.91 -33.43
N LEU A 58 20.04 26.44 -32.75
CA LEU A 58 20.06 25.21 -31.95
C LEU A 58 20.42 23.99 -32.81
N ARG A 59 19.68 23.77 -33.90
CA ARG A 59 19.87 22.61 -34.78
C ARG A 59 21.23 22.61 -35.49
N ALA A 60 21.79 23.79 -35.78
CA ALA A 60 23.15 23.92 -36.28
C ALA A 60 24.20 23.43 -35.25
N LYS A 61 24.06 23.78 -33.96
CA LYS A 61 24.96 23.31 -32.89
C LYS A 61 24.83 21.80 -32.61
N GLU A 62 23.66 21.19 -32.84
CA GLU A 62 23.51 19.72 -32.76
C GLU A 62 24.33 19.01 -33.85
N ILE A 63 24.31 19.51 -35.08
CA ILE A 63 24.98 18.88 -36.23
C ILE A 63 26.52 18.92 -36.13
N GLU A 64 27.10 19.88 -35.39
CA GLU A 64 28.56 19.96 -35.17
C GLU A 64 29.07 19.01 -34.05
N ASN A 65 28.21 18.30 -33.31
CA ASN A 65 28.58 17.59 -32.07
C ASN A 65 28.23 16.08 -32.03
N ASP A 66 28.55 15.37 -33.13
CA ASP A 66 28.73 13.91 -33.25
C ASP A 66 27.49 12.98 -33.04
N GLU A 67 27.43 11.88 -33.79
CA GLU A 67 26.22 11.08 -34.01
C GLU A 67 25.87 10.12 -32.85
N SER A 68 25.42 10.65 -31.71
CA SER A 68 24.95 9.82 -30.58
C SER A 68 23.82 10.39 -29.69
N ALA A 69 23.35 11.61 -29.92
CA ALA A 69 22.43 12.33 -29.01
C ALA A 69 20.98 12.45 -29.55
N SER A 70 20.29 11.34 -29.79
CA SER A 70 18.89 11.33 -30.24
C SER A 70 17.88 11.58 -29.12
N LEU A 71 17.90 12.78 -28.49
CA LEU A 71 16.84 13.33 -27.61
C LEU A 71 17.16 14.78 -27.11
N PRO A 72 17.09 15.83 -27.96
CA PRO A 72 16.64 17.14 -27.41
C PRO A 72 15.55 17.87 -28.22
N PHE A 73 15.51 17.73 -29.56
CA PHE A 73 14.75 18.64 -30.43
C PHE A 73 13.23 18.66 -30.18
N GLU A 74 12.60 17.50 -30.00
CA GLU A 74 11.14 17.39 -29.82
C GLU A 74 10.67 18.04 -28.51
N HIS A 75 11.45 17.91 -27.43
CA HIS A 75 11.13 18.51 -26.13
C HIS A 75 11.26 20.04 -26.14
N ALA A 76 12.19 20.61 -26.91
CA ALA A 76 12.34 22.06 -27.04
C ALA A 76 11.15 22.72 -27.77
N PHE A 77 10.56 22.02 -28.75
CA PHE A 77 9.48 22.55 -29.59
C PHE A 77 8.19 22.78 -28.79
N CYS A 78 7.85 21.88 -27.86
CA CYS A 78 6.63 21.98 -27.05
C CYS A 78 6.64 23.07 -25.98
N VAL A 79 7.80 23.58 -25.58
CA VAL A 79 7.93 24.55 -24.46
C VAL A 79 7.82 26.02 -24.91
N THR A 80 7.91 26.29 -26.23
CA THR A 80 8.13 27.64 -26.76
C THR A 80 6.88 28.33 -27.33
N PHE A 81 5.82 27.58 -27.70
CA PHE A 81 4.67 28.12 -28.44
C PHE A 81 3.35 28.02 -27.66
N ALA A 82 2.82 29.16 -27.21
CA ALA A 82 1.63 29.24 -26.36
C ALA A 82 0.28 29.31 -27.12
N ARG A 83 0.26 29.20 -28.46
CA ARG A 83 -0.96 29.14 -29.29
C ARG A 83 -0.77 28.26 -30.54
N PRO A 84 -1.76 27.43 -30.94
CA PRO A 84 -1.65 26.55 -32.10
C PRO A 84 -1.31 27.26 -33.42
N SER A 85 -1.81 28.49 -33.63
CA SER A 85 -1.57 29.26 -34.84
C SER A 85 -0.11 29.70 -35.04
N GLN A 86 0.68 29.83 -33.98
CA GLN A 86 2.12 30.10 -34.10
C GLN A 86 2.91 28.82 -34.42
N ALA A 87 2.52 27.69 -33.82
CA ALA A 87 3.07 26.39 -34.17
C ALA A 87 2.80 26.03 -35.65
N GLN A 88 1.64 26.40 -36.20
CA GLN A 88 1.32 26.17 -37.61
C GLN A 88 2.27 26.89 -38.57
N VAL A 89 2.63 28.16 -38.31
CA VAL A 89 3.58 28.90 -39.18
C VAL A 89 4.98 28.24 -39.16
N CYS A 90 5.44 27.77 -38.00
CA CYS A 90 6.69 27.02 -37.91
C CYS A 90 6.59 25.63 -38.57
N PHE A 91 5.44 24.96 -38.49
CA PHE A 91 5.17 23.69 -39.16
C PHE A 91 5.16 23.84 -40.69
N GLU A 92 4.54 24.88 -41.24
CA GLU A 92 4.55 25.15 -42.69
C GLU A 92 5.96 25.50 -43.20
N ALA A 93 6.78 26.17 -42.39
CA ALA A 93 8.18 26.45 -42.71
C ALA A 93 9.12 25.22 -42.64
N LEU A 94 8.79 24.20 -41.83
CA LEU A 94 9.61 22.99 -41.66
C LEU A 94 9.13 21.80 -42.50
N SER A 95 7.82 21.69 -42.77
CA SER A 95 7.22 20.58 -43.54
C SER A 95 7.39 20.69 -45.07
N ALA A 96 8.16 21.68 -45.51
CA ALA A 96 8.60 21.85 -46.90
C ALA A 96 9.80 20.96 -47.28
N GLU A 97 10.56 20.41 -46.32
CA GLU A 97 11.82 19.71 -46.61
C GLU A 97 11.76 18.16 -46.59
N GLN A 98 10.74 17.52 -46.00
CA GLN A 98 10.56 16.06 -46.07
C GLN A 98 9.14 15.56 -45.74
N GLU A 99 8.77 14.40 -46.30
CA GLU A 99 7.37 13.91 -46.32
C GLU A 99 6.98 12.92 -45.20
N LEU A 100 7.96 12.32 -44.50
CA LEU A 100 7.77 11.03 -43.84
C LEU A 100 6.94 11.00 -42.54
N HIS A 101 6.73 12.14 -41.86
CA HIS A 101 6.11 12.20 -40.52
C HIS A 101 4.70 12.83 -40.48
N ARG A 102 3.99 12.84 -41.63
CA ARG A 102 2.72 13.58 -41.77
C ARG A 102 1.48 12.96 -41.11
N GLU A 103 1.51 11.69 -40.70
CA GLU A 103 0.30 11.01 -40.15
C GLU A 103 0.28 10.88 -38.62
N GLU A 104 1.41 10.62 -37.96
CA GLU A 104 1.48 10.52 -36.49
C GLU A 104 1.17 11.87 -35.83
N PHE A 105 1.85 12.94 -36.23
CA PHE A 105 1.58 14.31 -35.74
C PHE A 105 0.15 14.79 -36.02
N ARG A 106 -0.48 14.29 -37.09
CA ARG A 106 -1.88 14.61 -37.43
C ARG A 106 -2.87 14.14 -36.37
N THR A 107 -2.57 13.01 -35.74
CA THR A 107 -3.40 12.40 -34.70
C THR A 107 -3.35 13.22 -33.41
N THR A 108 -2.16 13.67 -33.00
CA THR A 108 -1.97 14.55 -31.84
C THR A 108 -2.63 15.92 -32.05
N PHE A 109 -2.55 16.50 -33.25
CA PHE A 109 -3.18 17.78 -33.57
C PHE A 109 -4.72 17.72 -33.53
N LEU A 110 -5.32 16.59 -33.95
CA LEU A 110 -6.76 16.37 -33.84
C LEU A 110 -7.25 16.31 -32.38
N ILE A 111 -6.47 15.73 -31.47
CA ILE A 111 -6.78 15.69 -30.04
C ILE A 111 -6.76 17.11 -29.44
N ALA A 112 -5.77 17.93 -29.80
CA ALA A 112 -5.70 19.33 -29.35
C ALA A 112 -6.90 20.17 -29.84
N ALA A 113 -7.28 20.04 -31.11
CA ALA A 113 -8.43 20.75 -31.69
C ALA A 113 -9.79 20.33 -31.07
N GLN A 114 -9.90 19.10 -30.56
CA GLN A 114 -11.08 18.62 -29.84
C GLN A 114 -11.22 19.22 -28.44
N ALA A 115 -10.13 19.67 -27.80
CA ALA A 115 -10.20 20.38 -26.53
C ALA A 115 -10.71 21.82 -26.70
N GLU A 116 -10.17 22.57 -27.68
CA GLU A 116 -10.53 23.98 -27.91
C GLU A 116 -11.99 24.14 -28.40
N THR A 117 -12.56 23.12 -29.06
CA THR A 117 -13.97 23.10 -29.45
C THR A 117 -14.93 22.74 -28.31
N ALA A 118 -14.45 22.12 -27.22
CA ALA A 118 -15.26 21.86 -26.04
C ALA A 118 -15.51 23.14 -25.21
N GLU A 119 -14.48 23.95 -24.96
CA GLU A 119 -14.60 25.16 -24.13
C GLU A 119 -15.49 26.24 -24.77
N ASN A 120 -15.44 26.39 -26.09
CA ASN A 120 -16.22 27.38 -26.83
C ASN A 120 -17.73 27.04 -26.96
N SER A 121 -18.18 25.87 -26.51
CA SER A 121 -19.55 25.38 -26.71
C SER A 121 -20.64 25.98 -25.81
N ARG A 122 -20.31 26.93 -24.92
CA ARG A 122 -21.26 27.52 -23.94
C ARG A 122 -22.31 28.49 -24.51
N ALA A 123 -22.43 28.63 -25.83
CA ALA A 123 -23.39 29.52 -26.48
C ALA A 123 -23.92 28.99 -27.83
N ALA A 124 -24.61 27.84 -27.82
CA ALA A 124 -25.31 27.30 -29.00
C ALA A 124 -26.72 26.78 -28.62
N ASN A 125 -27.69 26.87 -29.55
CA ASN A 125 -29.06 26.43 -29.31
C ASN A 125 -29.26 24.94 -29.68
N ALA A 126 -30.25 24.30 -29.05
CA ALA A 126 -30.47 22.84 -29.11
C ALA A 126 -30.85 22.25 -30.48
N GLU A 127 -30.85 23.05 -31.55
CA GLU A 127 -31.13 22.62 -32.92
C GLU A 127 -29.84 22.28 -33.68
N GLU A 128 -28.74 23.03 -33.48
CA GLU A 128 -27.45 22.79 -34.14
C GLU A 128 -26.79 21.48 -33.68
N LEU A 129 -27.00 21.09 -32.41
CA LEU A 129 -26.52 19.82 -31.86
C LEU A 129 -27.11 18.57 -32.54
N ARG A 130 -28.23 18.70 -33.27
CA ARG A 130 -28.89 17.56 -33.95
C ARG A 130 -28.29 17.20 -35.31
N ASP A 131 -27.70 18.15 -36.03
CA ASP A 131 -27.05 17.86 -37.31
C ASP A 131 -25.59 17.43 -37.13
N LEU A 132 -24.91 17.85 -36.06
CA LEU A 132 -23.60 17.29 -35.66
C LEU A 132 -23.65 15.76 -35.44
N THR A 133 -24.74 15.24 -34.86
CA THR A 133 -24.91 13.78 -34.66
C THR A 133 -25.07 13.00 -35.97
N ARG A 134 -25.41 13.66 -37.08
CA ARG A 134 -25.52 13.02 -38.40
C ARG A 134 -24.19 12.90 -39.12
N TRP A 135 -23.21 13.76 -38.81
CA TRP A 135 -21.91 13.74 -39.48
C TRP A 135 -20.97 12.63 -38.95
N GLN A 136 -21.02 12.35 -37.64
CA GLN A 136 -20.24 11.25 -37.03
C GLN A 136 -20.63 9.84 -37.53
N LEU A 137 -21.79 9.68 -38.17
CA LEU A 137 -22.25 8.40 -38.72
C LEU A 137 -21.79 8.12 -40.17
N TRP A 138 -21.00 9.02 -40.78
CA TRP A 138 -20.60 8.90 -42.19
C TRP A 138 -19.14 8.49 -42.45
N THR A 139 -18.28 8.48 -41.43
CA THR A 139 -16.85 8.17 -41.58
C THR A 139 -16.47 6.71 -41.26
N SER A 140 -17.41 5.89 -40.75
CA SER A 140 -17.12 4.55 -40.22
C SER A 140 -17.48 3.38 -41.14
N THR A 141 -17.39 3.52 -42.47
CA THR A 141 -17.59 2.40 -43.42
C THR A 141 -16.56 2.29 -44.55
N ARG A 142 -15.57 1.40 -44.32
CA ARG A 142 -14.79 0.60 -45.28
C ARG A 142 -13.84 1.28 -46.27
N LYS A 143 -12.58 0.83 -46.22
CA LYS A 143 -11.97 0.16 -47.38
C LYS A 143 -11.67 -1.29 -47.04
N SER A 144 -12.30 -2.21 -47.76
CA SER A 144 -11.93 -3.63 -47.86
C SER A 144 -12.61 -4.20 -49.12
N ASP A 145 -11.91 -4.12 -50.24
CA ASP A 145 -12.44 -4.62 -51.52
C ASP A 145 -12.35 -6.14 -51.60
N PHE A 146 -13.50 -6.78 -51.80
CA PHE A 146 -13.59 -8.02 -52.54
C PHE A 146 -14.91 -8.06 -53.32
N SER A 147 -14.80 -8.03 -54.63
CA SER A 147 -15.88 -8.28 -55.59
C SER A 147 -16.04 -9.79 -55.83
N ALA A 148 -17.15 -10.30 -56.35
CA ALA A 148 -18.55 -9.84 -56.37
C ALA A 148 -19.42 -10.99 -56.89
N LEU A 149 -20.73 -10.98 -56.61
CA LEU A 149 -21.75 -11.46 -57.57
C LEU A 149 -23.12 -10.80 -57.30
N ALA A 150 -23.96 -10.72 -58.33
CA ALA A 150 -25.08 -9.77 -58.39
C ALA A 150 -26.47 -10.35 -58.01
N PRO A 151 -27.42 -9.52 -57.56
CA PRO A 151 -28.78 -9.94 -57.19
C PRO A 151 -29.79 -9.85 -58.35
N ARG A 152 -30.99 -10.45 -58.18
CA ARG A 152 -32.21 -10.05 -58.92
C ARG A 152 -33.49 -10.32 -58.13
N ILE A 153 -34.58 -9.69 -58.57
CA ILE A 153 -35.84 -9.47 -57.83
C ILE A 153 -36.95 -10.40 -58.34
N ALA A 154 -37.79 -10.93 -57.45
CA ALA A 154 -39.13 -11.45 -57.79
C ALA A 154 -40.14 -11.29 -56.64
N SER A 155 -41.24 -10.62 -56.96
CA SER A 155 -42.38 -10.19 -56.17
C SER A 155 -43.30 -11.24 -55.53
N SER A 156 -44.03 -10.80 -54.48
CA SER A 156 -45.40 -11.24 -54.09
C SER A 156 -45.55 -12.61 -53.36
N ALA A 157 -46.62 -12.89 -52.59
CA ALA A 157 -47.88 -12.16 -52.40
C ALA A 157 -48.50 -12.34 -50.99
N VAL A 158 -49.22 -11.30 -50.52
CA VAL A 158 -50.48 -11.30 -49.72
C VAL A 158 -50.68 -12.32 -48.58
N GLY A 159 -51.00 -11.83 -47.36
CA GLY A 159 -52.04 -12.48 -46.53
C GLY A 159 -51.97 -12.39 -45.00
N ARG A 160 -52.67 -11.39 -44.44
CA ARG A 160 -53.49 -11.37 -43.19
C ARG A 160 -53.60 -12.63 -42.30
N SER A 161 -53.89 -12.56 -40.98
CA SER A 161 -53.84 -11.48 -39.95
C SER A 161 -54.41 -12.00 -38.61
N VAL A 162 -53.85 -11.57 -37.47
CA VAL A 162 -54.53 -11.36 -36.16
C VAL A 162 -55.33 -12.54 -35.54
N SER A 163 -54.83 -13.07 -34.42
CA SER A 163 -55.42 -12.92 -33.07
C SER A 163 -54.70 -13.79 -32.02
N ALA A 164 -54.95 -13.54 -30.73
CA ALA A 164 -54.41 -14.29 -29.59
C ALA A 164 -55.54 -14.75 -28.65
N SER A 165 -55.29 -15.78 -27.83
CA SER A 165 -56.07 -16.14 -26.63
C SER A 165 -55.28 -17.12 -25.74
N GLN A 166 -55.80 -17.38 -24.54
CA GLN A 166 -55.10 -18.01 -23.39
C GLN A 166 -55.53 -19.46 -23.10
N GLU A 167 -54.92 -20.02 -22.06
CA GLU A 167 -55.48 -21.00 -21.10
C GLU A 167 -55.47 -22.52 -21.41
N ASP A 168 -54.47 -23.16 -20.77
CA ASP A 168 -54.64 -24.08 -19.62
C ASP A 168 -54.90 -25.61 -19.72
N PHE A 169 -53.97 -26.30 -19.03
CA PHE A 169 -54.12 -27.43 -18.10
C PHE A 169 -54.06 -28.93 -18.51
N PHE A 170 -53.31 -29.63 -17.64
CA PHE A 170 -53.32 -31.05 -17.25
C PHE A 170 -52.51 -32.15 -17.98
N LEU A 171 -52.10 -33.10 -17.13
CA LEU A 171 -51.23 -34.28 -17.25
C LEU A 171 -52.10 -35.54 -16.98
N PRO A 172 -51.73 -36.81 -17.34
CA PRO A 172 -50.71 -37.53 -16.54
C PRO A 172 -49.93 -38.75 -17.14
N GLU A 173 -48.96 -39.19 -16.33
CA GLU A 173 -48.49 -40.59 -16.11
C GLU A 173 -47.50 -41.34 -17.04
N ARG A 174 -46.91 -42.40 -16.46
CA ARG A 174 -45.86 -43.31 -16.98
C ARG A 174 -46.31 -44.77 -16.75
N PRO A 175 -45.67 -45.79 -17.36
CA PRO A 175 -44.60 -46.51 -16.63
C PRO A 175 -43.46 -47.12 -17.50
N ARG A 176 -42.42 -47.66 -16.83
CA ARG A 176 -41.39 -48.59 -17.35
C ARG A 176 -40.95 -49.58 -16.25
N PRO A 177 -40.55 -50.82 -16.56
CA PRO A 177 -39.91 -51.69 -15.55
C PRO A 177 -38.71 -52.58 -16.02
N ARG A 178 -37.87 -53.00 -15.04
CA ARG A 178 -36.88 -54.13 -15.03
C ARG A 178 -35.52 -53.87 -15.74
N LEU A 179 -34.34 -53.96 -15.08
CA LEU A 179 -33.57 -55.08 -14.43
C LEU A 179 -32.75 -55.92 -15.43
N ALA A 180 -31.54 -56.45 -15.16
CA ALA A 180 -30.74 -56.57 -13.91
C ALA A 180 -29.22 -56.32 -14.21
N SER A 181 -28.23 -56.40 -13.30
CA SER A 181 -27.82 -57.56 -12.47
C SER A 181 -26.88 -57.17 -11.29
N HIS A 182 -26.47 -58.13 -10.46
CA HIS A 182 -25.86 -57.91 -9.13
C HIS A 182 -24.81 -58.99 -8.76
N ARG A 183 -23.73 -58.59 -8.07
CA ARG A 183 -22.95 -59.30 -7.01
C ARG A 183 -21.95 -58.30 -6.41
N ASP A 184 -21.49 -58.37 -5.16
CA ASP A 184 -21.59 -59.44 -4.15
C ASP A 184 -22.04 -58.96 -2.73
N PHE A 185 -22.05 -59.86 -1.74
CA PHE A 185 -22.59 -59.70 -0.37
C PHE A 185 -21.46 -59.42 0.67
N ARG A 186 -21.62 -58.82 1.87
CA ARG A 186 -22.63 -58.90 2.97
C ARG A 186 -22.74 -57.52 3.70
N ARG A 187 -23.88 -57.07 4.26
CA ARG A 187 -24.49 -57.26 5.62
C ARG A 187 -23.55 -57.01 6.82
N SER A 188 -23.98 -56.35 7.92
CA SER A 188 -25.35 -56.06 8.45
C SER A 188 -25.45 -54.68 9.14
N SER A 189 -26.44 -53.80 8.87
CA SER A 189 -27.78 -53.65 9.53
C SER A 189 -27.75 -52.85 10.86
N SER A 190 -28.69 -51.96 11.24
CA SER A 190 -30.09 -51.66 10.85
C SER A 190 -30.40 -50.14 11.04
N CYS A 191 -31.18 -49.42 10.19
CA CYS A 191 -32.67 -49.29 10.10
C CYS A 191 -33.32 -48.56 11.32
N THR A 192 -34.28 -47.61 11.25
CA THR A 192 -35.23 -47.08 10.22
C THR A 192 -35.59 -45.60 10.59
N LEU A 193 -35.71 -44.53 9.77
CA LEU A 193 -36.56 -44.16 8.60
C LEU A 193 -38.02 -43.67 8.91
N ILE A 194 -38.50 -42.65 8.14
CA ILE A 194 -39.90 -42.09 7.94
C ILE A 194 -40.34 -40.92 8.88
N LEU A 195 -41.17 -39.91 8.50
CA LEU A 195 -41.20 -38.98 7.34
C LEU A 195 -42.14 -37.73 7.57
N SER A 196 -41.93 -36.67 6.77
CA SER A 196 -42.65 -35.40 6.45
C SER A 196 -44.18 -35.12 6.66
N PHE A 197 -44.45 -33.91 7.21
CA PHE A 197 -45.41 -32.82 6.82
C PHE A 197 -46.91 -33.03 6.43
N PHE A 198 -47.84 -32.23 7.02
CA PHE A 198 -48.65 -31.17 6.32
C PHE A 198 -49.46 -30.23 7.28
N LEU A 199 -50.34 -29.36 6.74
CA LEU A 199 -50.99 -28.15 7.34
C LEU A 199 -52.53 -28.08 7.08
N SER A 200 -53.39 -27.21 7.67
CA SER A 200 -53.49 -26.51 8.98
C SER A 200 -54.86 -25.77 9.11
N ARG A 201 -55.46 -25.63 10.33
CA ARG A 201 -56.70 -24.87 10.68
C ARG A 201 -56.83 -24.70 12.22
N LEU A 202 -57.63 -23.82 12.86
CA LEU A 202 -58.17 -22.45 12.61
C LEU A 202 -58.76 -21.86 13.94
N PHE A 203 -58.46 -20.58 14.27
CA PHE A 203 -59.23 -19.58 15.06
C PHE A 203 -59.72 -19.78 16.54
N ARG A 204 -59.44 -18.75 17.37
CA ARG A 204 -60.25 -18.05 18.43
C ARG A 204 -59.39 -17.66 19.67
N LEU A 205 -59.43 -16.47 20.30
CA LEU A 205 -60.14 -15.17 20.15
C LEU A 205 -59.26 -14.02 20.74
N PHE A 206 -59.42 -12.77 20.25
CA PHE A 206 -59.45 -11.43 20.94
C PHE A 206 -58.55 -11.15 22.19
N SER A 207 -57.91 -9.99 22.39
CA SER A 207 -57.97 -8.65 21.76
C SER A 207 -56.64 -7.87 21.86
N VAL A 208 -56.47 -6.83 21.03
CA VAL A 208 -55.48 -5.74 21.20
C VAL A 208 -56.18 -4.49 21.73
N SER A 209 -55.49 -3.66 22.52
CA SER A 209 -55.81 -2.25 22.78
C SER A 209 -54.53 -1.46 23.10
N LEU A 210 -54.58 -0.14 22.97
CA LEU A 210 -53.41 0.71 22.70
C LEU A 210 -53.19 1.84 23.72
N PHE A 211 -51.94 2.34 23.73
CA PHE A 211 -51.49 3.69 24.10
C PHE A 211 -51.57 4.23 25.55
N SER A 212 -50.35 4.55 26.03
CA SER A 212 -49.96 5.83 26.66
C SER A 212 -50.14 6.06 28.18
N SER A 213 -49.44 7.12 28.63
CA SER A 213 -49.38 7.71 29.98
C SER A 213 -48.46 7.06 31.03
N SER A 214 -47.54 7.89 31.53
CA SER A 214 -46.72 7.77 32.75
C SER A 214 -47.47 8.39 33.96
N PRO A 215 -46.95 8.47 35.20
CA PRO A 215 -45.64 8.05 35.73
C PRO A 215 -45.69 7.17 37.01
N SER A 216 -44.52 6.91 37.62
CA SER A 216 -44.39 6.34 38.98
C SER A 216 -44.81 7.35 40.07
N PRO A 217 -45.15 6.88 41.30
CA PRO A 217 -44.18 7.00 42.40
C PRO A 217 -44.33 6.03 43.62
N PHE A 218 -43.38 6.18 44.57
CA PHE A 218 -43.42 5.91 46.03
C PHE A 218 -43.16 4.51 46.65
N PHE A 219 -42.39 4.60 47.76
CA PHE A 219 -41.93 3.58 48.72
C PHE A 219 -43.05 3.00 49.62
N PRO A 220 -42.74 1.93 50.40
CA PRO A 220 -42.40 2.17 51.81
C PRO A 220 -41.11 1.47 52.31
N SER A 221 -40.67 1.82 53.52
CA SER A 221 -39.45 1.35 54.20
C SER A 221 -39.75 0.79 55.61
N PHE A 222 -38.85 -0.02 56.19
CA PHE A 222 -38.64 -0.31 57.64
C PHE A 222 -37.50 -1.34 57.80
N SER A 223 -36.93 -1.65 58.99
CA SER A 223 -35.98 -0.85 59.79
C SER A 223 -35.16 -1.76 60.74
N SER A 224 -34.28 -1.18 61.58
CA SER A 224 -33.61 -1.80 62.76
C SER A 224 -32.47 -2.83 62.45
N THR A 225 -31.43 -3.05 63.28
CA THR A 225 -30.98 -2.41 64.54
C THR A 225 -29.44 -2.56 64.73
N MET A 226 -28.80 -1.71 65.54
CA MET A 226 -27.44 -1.94 66.08
C MET A 226 -27.47 -2.81 67.35
N PRO A 227 -26.30 -3.32 67.79
CA PRO A 227 -25.90 -3.09 69.19
C PRO A 227 -24.43 -2.64 69.37
N GLN A 228 -24.17 -1.93 70.47
CA GLN A 228 -22.83 -1.47 70.90
C GLN A 228 -22.04 -2.54 71.69
N LYS A 229 -20.72 -2.36 71.82
CA LYS A 229 -19.92 -2.88 72.95
C LYS A 229 -18.91 -1.83 73.47
N ARG A 230 -18.37 -2.07 74.67
CA ARG A 230 -17.78 -1.04 75.55
C ARG A 230 -16.24 -0.95 75.54
N ARG A 231 -15.76 0.17 76.09
CA ARG A 231 -14.36 0.56 76.37
C ARG A 231 -13.49 -0.55 76.98
N GLY A 232 -12.20 -0.53 76.62
CA GLY A 232 -11.07 -0.93 77.46
C GLY A 232 -9.99 0.17 77.39
N SER A 233 -9.22 0.38 78.45
CA SER A 233 -8.27 1.50 78.57
C SER A 233 -6.87 1.02 78.90
N ASN A 234 -5.86 1.61 78.25
CA ASN A 234 -4.52 1.80 78.80
C ASN A 234 -3.86 2.97 78.07
N ALA A 235 -2.91 3.64 78.74
CA ALA A 235 -2.19 4.78 78.20
C ALA A 235 -0.71 4.68 78.55
N HIS A 236 0.15 5.01 77.59
CA HIS A 236 1.45 5.64 77.81
C HIS A 236 1.96 6.21 76.48
N LEU A 237 2.74 7.29 76.59
CA LEU A 237 3.88 7.71 75.77
C LEU A 237 3.88 7.31 74.27
N GLY A 238 3.93 8.21 73.29
CA GLY A 238 4.20 9.65 73.36
C GLY A 238 5.39 10.02 72.47
N GLU A 239 5.24 9.87 71.17
CA GLU A 239 6.22 10.25 70.16
C GLU A 239 5.52 10.97 69.00
N ALA A 240 6.09 12.09 68.56
CA ALA A 240 5.46 12.95 67.55
C ALA A 240 5.98 12.59 66.15
N ASN A 241 5.07 12.34 65.21
CA ASN A 241 5.41 12.12 63.81
C ASN A 241 4.45 12.90 62.91
N ASN A 242 4.96 13.93 62.24
CA ASN A 242 4.18 14.78 61.33
C ASN A 242 3.84 13.98 60.05
N GLN A 243 2.57 13.60 59.89
CA GLN A 243 2.03 13.26 58.57
C GLN A 243 1.25 14.46 58.02
N PRO A 244 1.58 14.99 56.83
CA PRO A 244 0.78 16.02 56.20
C PRO A 244 -0.58 15.45 55.77
N GLU A 245 -1.65 16.22 55.98
CA GLU A 245 -3.00 15.79 55.63
C GLU A 245 -3.13 15.52 54.12
N LYS A 246 -3.63 14.33 53.77
CA LYS A 246 -4.02 14.02 52.39
C LYS A 246 -5.29 14.81 52.03
N LYS A 247 -5.12 16.05 51.55
CA LYS A 247 -6.19 16.81 50.89
C LYS A 247 -6.80 15.95 49.78
N LYS A 248 -8.09 15.61 49.91
CA LYS A 248 -8.87 15.04 48.82
C LYS A 248 -9.06 16.11 47.77
N VAL A 249 -8.36 15.98 46.64
CA VAL A 249 -8.58 16.83 45.46
C VAL A 249 -9.88 16.37 44.80
N SER A 250 -10.90 17.22 44.80
CA SER A 250 -12.06 17.09 43.93
C SER A 250 -11.66 17.40 42.48
N PRO A 251 -12.27 16.77 41.46
CA PRO A 251 -11.96 17.04 40.06
C PRO A 251 -12.45 18.43 39.64
N GLY A 252 -11.60 19.45 39.84
CA GLY A 252 -11.73 20.75 39.23
C GLY A 252 -11.10 20.76 37.84
N LYS A 253 -11.51 21.71 36.99
CA LYS A 253 -10.79 21.99 35.73
C LYS A 253 -9.36 22.39 36.07
N THR A 254 -8.37 21.75 35.43
CA THR A 254 -6.99 22.22 35.48
C THR A 254 -6.88 23.43 34.55
N GLU A 255 -6.71 24.63 35.11
CA GLU A 255 -6.36 25.81 34.31
C GLU A 255 -4.97 25.62 33.71
N LEU A 256 -4.78 26.06 32.46
CA LEU A 256 -3.53 25.92 31.73
C LEU A 256 -2.40 26.66 32.45
N GLY A 257 -1.21 26.07 32.51
CA GLY A 257 -0.01 26.81 32.83
C GLY A 257 0.29 27.82 31.71
N ALA A 258 0.84 28.99 32.07
CA ALA A 258 1.30 29.95 31.06
C ALA A 258 2.33 29.34 30.08
N THR A 259 3.12 28.38 30.57
CA THR A 259 4.04 27.56 29.75
C THR A 259 3.31 26.71 28.72
N ASP A 260 2.16 26.11 29.05
CA ASP A 260 1.40 25.26 28.13
C ASP A 260 0.86 26.09 26.95
N VAL A 261 0.30 27.27 27.25
CA VAL A 261 -0.18 28.23 26.24
C VAL A 261 0.96 28.64 25.30
N LEU A 262 2.15 28.96 25.86
CA LEU A 262 3.33 29.33 25.08
C LEU A 262 3.86 28.16 24.24
N CYS A 263 3.84 26.93 24.74
CA CYS A 263 4.19 25.72 23.99
C CYS A 263 3.23 25.50 22.81
N VAL A 264 1.91 25.54 23.04
CA VAL A 264 0.88 25.40 21.99
C VAL A 264 1.02 26.49 20.92
N ASN A 265 1.22 27.75 21.33
CA ASN A 265 1.41 28.86 20.41
C ASN A 265 2.72 28.76 19.62
N THR A 266 3.80 28.25 20.23
CA THR A 266 5.07 27.97 19.52
C THR A 266 4.88 26.88 18.47
N ILE A 267 4.20 25.77 18.80
CA ILE A 267 3.89 24.70 17.83
C ILE A 267 3.01 25.23 16.69
N ARG A 268 2.01 26.05 17.01
CA ARG A 268 1.11 26.71 16.04
C ARG A 268 1.88 27.63 15.08
N CYS A 269 2.82 28.42 15.60
CA CYS A 269 3.66 29.29 14.78
C CYS A 269 4.69 28.52 13.94
N LEU A 270 5.32 27.45 14.47
CA LEU A 270 6.16 26.55 13.66
C LEU A 270 5.35 25.90 12.52
N GLY A 271 4.13 25.45 12.81
CA GLY A 271 3.20 24.90 11.81
C GLY A 271 2.80 25.89 10.71
N ALA A 272 2.89 27.20 10.95
CA ALA A 272 2.63 28.25 9.97
C ALA A 272 3.92 28.78 9.28
N ASP A 273 5.03 28.86 10.01
CA ASP A 273 6.35 29.25 9.48
C ASP A 273 6.82 28.26 8.42
N LEU A 274 6.76 26.94 8.67
CA LEU A 274 7.35 25.94 7.78
C LEU A 274 6.75 25.99 6.35
N PRO A 275 5.40 25.99 6.15
CA PRO A 275 4.82 26.20 4.83
C PRO A 275 5.18 27.55 4.18
N THR A 276 5.34 28.60 4.98
CA THR A 276 5.61 29.96 4.48
C THR A 276 7.07 30.13 4.06
N ILE A 277 8.02 29.55 4.80
CA ILE A 277 9.45 29.46 4.43
C ILE A 277 9.62 28.70 3.11
N ALA A 278 8.92 27.57 2.95
CA ALA A 278 8.98 26.74 1.74
C ALA A 278 8.13 27.27 0.57
N ASN A 279 7.35 28.33 0.77
CA ASN A 279 6.25 28.77 -0.11
C ASN A 279 5.34 27.60 -0.59
N SER A 280 5.15 26.60 0.27
CA SER A 280 4.48 25.35 -0.06
C SER A 280 4.14 24.57 1.21
N GLY A 281 2.88 24.18 1.41
CA GLY A 281 2.49 23.32 2.52
C GLY A 281 1.11 23.63 3.11
N HIS A 282 0.81 22.96 4.21
CA HIS A 282 -0.51 22.93 4.83
C HIS A 282 -0.44 23.52 6.25
N PRO A 283 -0.65 24.83 6.45
CA PRO A 283 -0.57 25.44 7.78
C PRO A 283 -1.82 25.17 8.64
N GLY A 284 -2.99 25.02 8.01
CA GLY A 284 -4.28 24.99 8.70
C GLY A 284 -4.42 23.90 9.75
N ALA A 285 -4.17 22.64 9.38
CA ALA A 285 -4.31 21.51 10.30
C ALA A 285 -3.23 21.52 11.41
N PRO A 286 -1.93 21.80 11.16
CA PRO A 286 -0.94 22.07 12.20
C PRO A 286 -1.35 23.18 13.20
N MET A 287 -1.96 24.27 12.73
CA MET A 287 -2.40 25.38 13.61
C MET A 287 -3.59 25.01 14.50
N GLY A 288 -4.54 24.22 13.99
CA GLY A 288 -5.66 23.68 14.78
C GLY A 288 -5.21 22.61 15.77
N MET A 289 -4.48 21.59 15.29
CA MET A 289 -4.02 20.43 16.07
C MET A 289 -2.89 20.73 17.09
N ALA A 290 -2.39 21.97 17.19
CA ALA A 290 -1.27 22.33 18.05
C ALA A 290 -1.48 21.96 19.54
N ALA A 291 -2.70 22.10 20.07
CA ALA A 291 -3.01 21.75 21.46
C ALA A 291 -3.04 20.22 21.68
N MET A 292 -3.62 19.44 20.75
CA MET A 292 -3.61 17.98 20.85
C MET A 292 -2.19 17.40 20.67
N ALA A 293 -1.35 18.01 19.83
CA ALA A 293 0.05 17.64 19.69
C ALA A 293 0.84 17.85 20.99
N HIS A 294 0.69 19.04 21.61
CA HIS A 294 1.30 19.34 22.89
C HIS A 294 0.81 18.40 24.01
N ALA A 295 -0.51 18.18 24.11
CA ALA A 295 -1.12 17.25 25.06
C ALA A 295 -0.54 15.84 24.93
N LEU A 296 -0.47 15.31 23.69
CA LEU A 296 0.03 13.96 23.44
C LEU A 296 1.53 13.85 23.74
N TRP A 297 2.37 14.61 23.03
CA TRP A 297 3.83 14.46 23.08
C TRP A 297 4.47 14.99 24.37
N GLY A 298 3.84 15.98 25.01
CA GLY A 298 4.31 16.58 26.26
C GLY A 298 3.98 15.74 27.51
N TYR A 299 2.83 15.07 27.53
CA TYR A 299 2.29 14.47 28.76
C TYR A 299 1.94 12.98 28.69
N VAL A 300 1.43 12.49 27.55
CA VAL A 300 0.77 11.17 27.47
C VAL A 300 1.63 10.10 26.80
N LEU A 301 2.35 10.48 25.74
CA LEU A 301 3.13 9.60 24.88
C LEU A 301 4.46 9.22 25.56
N ARG A 302 4.72 7.93 25.74
CA ARG A 302 6.03 7.41 26.18
C ARG A 302 6.98 7.27 25.00
N HIS A 303 7.84 8.25 24.80
CA HIS A 303 8.85 8.27 23.72
C HIS A 303 10.22 8.73 24.23
N SER A 304 11.24 8.67 23.37
CA SER A 304 12.55 9.29 23.62
C SER A 304 13.25 9.53 22.28
N GLY A 305 13.51 10.79 21.92
CA GLY A 305 14.18 11.14 20.66
C GLY A 305 15.64 10.68 20.58
N LYS A 306 16.29 10.43 21.72
CA LYS A 306 17.63 9.83 21.84
C LYS A 306 17.63 8.31 21.69
N HIS A 307 16.48 7.66 21.91
CA HIS A 307 16.30 6.21 21.83
C HIS A 307 15.06 5.82 21.01
N PRO A 308 14.93 6.31 19.76
CA PRO A 308 13.74 6.05 18.92
C PRO A 308 13.54 4.57 18.61
N GLN A 309 14.61 3.76 18.68
CA GLN A 309 14.58 2.31 18.53
C GLN A 309 14.01 1.55 19.74
N TRP A 310 13.67 2.22 20.85
CA TRP A 310 13.10 1.57 22.05
C TRP A 310 11.85 0.76 21.68
N PHE A 311 11.88 -0.55 21.95
CA PHE A 311 10.87 -1.50 21.51
C PHE A 311 9.47 -1.20 22.07
N ASN A 312 9.41 -0.72 23.32
CA ASN A 312 8.21 -0.49 24.11
C ASN A 312 7.88 1.02 24.28
N ARG A 313 8.33 1.85 23.34
CA ARG A 313 7.80 3.22 23.17
C ARG A 313 6.35 3.17 22.70
N ASP A 314 5.53 4.13 23.10
CA ASP A 314 4.25 4.38 22.44
C ASP A 314 4.51 4.79 20.97
N ARG A 315 3.69 4.29 20.05
CA ARG A 315 3.81 4.61 18.61
C ARG A 315 2.89 5.77 18.25
N PHE A 316 3.31 6.66 17.36
CA PHE A 316 2.49 7.76 16.83
C PHE A 316 2.40 7.75 15.31
N VAL A 317 1.19 7.86 14.76
CA VAL A 317 0.95 7.96 13.31
C VAL A 317 0.14 9.21 12.97
N LEU A 318 0.74 10.09 12.15
CA LEU A 318 0.04 11.21 11.52
C LEU A 318 -0.64 10.72 10.24
N SER A 319 -1.88 10.23 10.33
CA SER A 319 -2.63 9.71 9.16
C SER A 319 -3.03 10.82 8.19
N ASN A 320 -3.38 12.01 8.69
CA ASN A 320 -3.50 13.24 7.90
C ASN A 320 -2.12 13.83 7.59
N GLY A 321 -1.29 13.05 6.87
CA GLY A 321 0.13 13.34 6.63
C GLY A 321 0.42 14.69 5.98
N HIS A 322 -0.57 15.33 5.34
CA HIS A 322 -0.44 16.70 4.83
C HIS A 322 0.01 17.69 5.91
N ALA A 323 -0.38 17.46 7.18
CA ALA A 323 -0.01 18.23 8.35
C ALA A 323 1.42 17.95 8.88
N CYS A 324 2.31 17.37 8.06
CA CYS A 324 3.67 16.95 8.41
C CYS A 324 4.52 18.02 9.14
N ALA A 325 4.31 19.31 8.87
CA ALA A 325 4.95 20.41 9.59
C ALA A 325 4.75 20.32 11.13
N LEU A 326 3.59 19.82 11.57
CA LEU A 326 3.31 19.54 12.99
C LEU A 326 4.22 18.44 13.53
N LEU A 327 4.28 17.29 12.85
CA LEU A 327 5.10 16.15 13.25
C LEU A 327 6.59 16.53 13.31
N TYR A 328 7.12 17.22 12.30
CA TYR A 328 8.52 17.63 12.31
C TYR A 328 8.83 18.62 13.43
N SER A 329 7.91 19.55 13.74
CA SER A 329 8.00 20.43 14.90
C SER A 329 8.04 19.64 16.21
N MET A 330 7.19 18.62 16.37
CA MET A 330 7.19 17.77 17.57
C MET A 330 8.47 16.95 17.70
N LEU A 331 8.98 16.37 16.61
CA LEU A 331 10.24 15.61 16.59
C LEU A 331 11.43 16.50 16.97
N HIS A 332 11.49 17.72 16.45
CA HIS A 332 12.53 18.70 16.81
C HIS A 332 12.47 19.07 18.30
N LEU A 333 11.31 19.50 18.80
CA LEU A 333 11.13 19.88 20.19
C LEU A 333 11.44 18.72 21.15
N THR A 334 11.00 17.50 20.82
CA THR A 334 11.23 16.30 21.64
C THR A 334 12.60 15.62 21.46
N GLY A 335 13.55 16.28 20.77
CA GLY A 335 14.95 15.87 20.74
C GLY A 335 15.24 14.61 19.93
N TYR A 336 14.48 14.36 18.87
CA TYR A 336 14.85 13.42 17.81
C TYR A 336 15.96 14.02 16.93
N ASP A 337 16.50 13.22 15.99
CA ASP A 337 17.45 13.68 14.96
C ASP A 337 16.77 14.54 13.87
N MET A 338 16.20 15.67 14.31
CA MET A 338 15.49 16.66 13.53
C MET A 338 15.94 18.04 14.02
N SER A 339 16.87 18.68 13.32
CA SER A 339 17.43 19.97 13.72
C SER A 339 16.54 21.15 13.29
N LEU A 340 16.81 22.33 13.85
CA LEU A 340 16.16 23.57 13.40
C LEU A 340 16.55 23.94 11.96
N GLU A 341 17.66 23.39 11.43
CA GLU A 341 18.03 23.55 10.02
C GLU A 341 17.27 22.57 9.12
N ASP A 342 17.10 21.31 9.53
CA ASP A 342 16.22 20.36 8.83
C ASP A 342 14.79 20.94 8.68
N LEU A 343 14.32 21.66 9.71
CA LEU A 343 13.08 22.41 9.67
C LEU A 343 13.10 23.56 8.63
N ARG A 344 14.17 24.37 8.54
CA ARG A 344 14.29 25.41 7.49
C ARG A 344 14.25 24.82 6.08
N GLN A 345 14.76 23.60 5.91
CA GLN A 345 14.74 22.88 4.64
C GLN A 345 13.40 22.15 4.34
N PHE A 346 12.30 22.50 5.03
CA PHE A 346 10.97 21.91 4.76
C PHE A 346 10.63 21.92 3.26
N ARG A 347 10.22 20.75 2.75
CA ARG A 347 9.90 20.51 1.33
C ARG A 347 11.03 20.77 0.32
N GLN A 348 12.26 21.06 0.76
CA GLN A 348 13.39 21.23 -0.14
C GLN A 348 13.97 19.88 -0.57
N LEU A 349 14.65 19.87 -1.72
CA LEU A 349 15.28 18.67 -2.27
C LEU A 349 16.33 18.10 -1.30
N HIS A 350 16.31 16.78 -1.08
CA HIS A 350 17.18 16.05 -0.15
C HIS A 350 17.02 16.40 1.35
N SER A 351 16.01 17.18 1.75
CA SER A 351 15.72 17.45 3.16
C SER A 351 15.26 16.22 3.95
N LYS A 352 15.46 16.22 5.29
CA LYS A 352 14.81 15.26 6.21
C LYS A 352 13.30 15.54 6.42
N THR A 353 12.79 16.62 5.82
CA THR A 353 11.45 17.18 6.06
C THR A 353 10.61 17.23 4.78
N PRO A 354 10.40 16.08 4.09
CA PRO A 354 9.63 16.00 2.85
C PRO A 354 8.16 16.43 3.04
N GLY A 355 7.49 16.73 1.92
CA GLY A 355 6.15 17.34 1.94
C GLY A 355 5.01 16.49 2.53
N HIS A 356 5.28 15.22 2.81
CA HIS A 356 4.51 14.28 3.61
C HIS A 356 5.51 13.38 4.37
N PRO A 357 5.15 12.74 5.50
CA PRO A 357 6.12 11.99 6.31
C PRO A 357 6.53 10.69 5.60
N GLU A 358 7.83 10.41 5.55
CA GLU A 358 8.40 9.17 4.99
C GLU A 358 9.21 8.42 6.06
N ALA A 359 8.81 7.17 6.37
CA ALA A 359 9.33 6.40 7.51
C ALA A 359 10.83 6.04 7.46
N HIS A 360 11.50 6.33 6.34
CA HIS A 360 12.91 6.02 6.11
C HIS A 360 13.82 7.26 6.00
N TYR A 361 13.26 8.47 6.19
CA TYR A 361 14.01 9.73 6.16
C TYR A 361 14.47 10.20 7.55
N ALA A 362 13.62 10.05 8.58
CA ALA A 362 13.94 10.49 9.94
C ALA A 362 13.31 9.55 10.99
N ALA A 363 14.04 9.33 12.09
CA ALA A 363 13.54 8.55 13.21
C ALA A 363 12.34 9.25 13.88
N GLY A 364 11.37 8.48 14.35
CA GLY A 364 10.11 9.00 14.91
C GLY A 364 9.00 9.23 13.88
N ILE A 365 9.28 9.09 12.58
CA ILE A 365 8.26 8.87 11.55
C ILE A 365 7.98 7.37 11.50
N GLU A 366 6.94 6.91 12.21
CA GLU A 366 6.64 5.46 12.33
C GLU A 366 6.22 4.81 10.99
N THR A 367 5.49 5.54 10.14
CA THR A 367 4.87 5.04 8.91
C THR A 367 4.86 6.14 7.84
N THR A 368 5.04 5.80 6.57
CA THR A 368 4.90 6.77 5.47
C THR A 368 3.42 7.09 5.24
N THR A 369 3.04 8.37 5.27
CA THR A 369 1.64 8.81 5.09
C THR A 369 1.54 9.94 4.05
N GLY A 370 0.33 10.42 3.81
CA GLY A 370 0.03 11.38 2.73
C GLY A 370 -1.21 10.94 1.96
N PRO A 371 -1.19 9.77 1.29
CA PRO A 371 -2.40 9.08 0.87
C PRO A 371 -3.28 8.81 2.12
N LEU A 372 -4.53 9.25 2.05
CA LEU A 372 -5.42 9.30 3.22
C LEU A 372 -5.94 7.90 3.59
N GLY A 373 -6.43 7.76 4.83
CA GLY A 373 -6.88 6.46 5.39
C GLY A 373 -5.78 5.41 5.63
N GLN A 374 -4.60 5.55 5.02
CA GLN A 374 -3.50 4.59 5.14
C GLN A 374 -2.90 4.56 6.55
N GLY A 375 -2.54 5.72 7.11
CA GLY A 375 -1.87 5.81 8.41
C GLY A 375 -2.68 5.20 9.56
N ILE A 376 -3.97 5.52 9.66
CA ILE A 376 -4.88 4.90 10.63
C ILE A 376 -4.97 3.38 10.43
N SER A 377 -4.93 2.90 9.18
CA SER A 377 -4.92 1.46 8.86
C SER A 377 -3.58 0.78 9.19
N ASN A 378 -2.45 1.48 9.04
CA ASN A 378 -1.14 1.00 9.53
C ASN A 378 -1.13 0.92 11.07
N ALA A 379 -1.76 1.89 11.75
CA ALA A 379 -1.85 1.92 13.21
C ALA A 379 -2.65 0.75 13.80
N VAL A 380 -3.68 0.25 13.10
CA VAL A 380 -4.35 -1.02 13.46
C VAL A 380 -3.36 -2.19 13.44
N GLY A 381 -2.44 -2.24 12.46
CA GLY A 381 -1.36 -3.22 12.42
C GLY A 381 -0.35 -3.08 13.58
N LEU A 382 0.07 -1.85 13.89
CA LEU A 382 0.94 -1.55 15.04
C LEU A 382 0.31 -1.97 16.37
N ALA A 383 -1.00 -1.77 16.54
CA ALA A 383 -1.73 -2.15 17.75
C ALA A 383 -1.84 -3.68 17.90
N LEU A 384 -2.11 -4.39 16.81
CA LEU A 384 -2.13 -5.86 16.78
C LEU A 384 -0.75 -6.44 17.16
N ALA A 385 0.35 -5.87 16.64
CA ALA A 385 1.70 -6.26 17.03
C ALA A 385 2.00 -6.00 18.52
N SER A 386 1.60 -4.85 19.08
CA SER A 386 1.74 -4.54 20.51
C SER A 386 1.04 -5.59 21.39
N GLU A 387 -0.21 -5.93 21.05
CA GLU A 387 -0.98 -6.93 21.81
C GLU A 387 -0.44 -8.35 21.65
N TYR A 388 0.04 -8.74 20.46
CA TYR A 388 0.69 -10.03 20.25
C TYR A 388 1.98 -10.17 21.08
N MET A 389 2.86 -9.16 21.06
CA MET A 389 4.09 -9.16 21.85
C MET A 389 3.78 -9.17 23.36
N SER A 390 2.79 -8.40 23.80
CA SER A 390 2.28 -8.43 25.18
C SER A 390 1.79 -9.81 25.58
N ALA A 391 0.99 -10.47 24.75
CA ALA A 391 0.41 -11.78 25.06
C ALA A 391 1.42 -12.93 25.00
N LYS A 392 2.54 -12.75 24.29
CA LYS A 392 3.59 -13.75 24.14
C LYS A 392 4.66 -13.65 25.22
N PHE A 393 5.10 -12.43 25.55
CA PHE A 393 6.32 -12.17 26.30
C PHE A 393 6.12 -11.43 27.64
N ASN A 394 4.93 -10.92 27.97
CA ASN A 394 4.70 -10.42 29.34
C ASN A 394 4.52 -11.60 30.30
N LYS A 395 5.07 -11.48 31.50
CA LYS A 395 4.89 -12.41 32.63
C LYS A 395 4.49 -11.63 33.88
N ASP A 396 4.11 -12.32 34.95
CA ASP A 396 3.86 -11.68 36.24
C ASP A 396 5.10 -10.93 36.72
N GLY A 397 4.97 -9.63 37.04
CA GLY A 397 6.11 -8.75 37.38
C GLY A 397 6.94 -8.26 36.19
N PHE A 398 6.65 -8.70 34.97
CA PHE A 398 7.37 -8.34 33.74
C PHE A 398 6.44 -7.86 32.60
N PRO A 399 5.90 -6.63 32.69
CA PRO A 399 5.21 -5.96 31.59
C PRO A 399 6.22 -5.41 30.56
N LEU A 400 6.82 -6.29 29.75
CA LEU A 400 7.80 -5.88 28.73
C LEU A 400 7.19 -5.09 27.57
N PHE A 401 5.94 -5.37 27.23
CA PHE A 401 5.21 -4.76 26.13
C PHE A 401 3.85 -4.26 26.64
N ASP A 402 3.80 -2.97 26.98
CA ASP A 402 2.62 -2.25 27.48
C ASP A 402 2.35 -0.95 26.67
N ASN A 403 3.06 -0.76 25.55
CA ASN A 403 2.93 0.43 24.71
C ASN A 403 1.58 0.55 24.00
N HIS A 404 1.10 1.79 23.90
CA HIS A 404 -0.06 2.19 23.11
C HIS A 404 0.31 2.61 21.68
N VAL A 405 -0.72 2.84 20.86
CA VAL A 405 -0.63 3.39 19.51
C VAL A 405 -1.60 4.56 19.39
N PHE A 406 -1.05 5.75 19.12
CA PHE A 406 -1.81 6.98 18.93
C PHE A 406 -1.84 7.38 17.46
N VAL A 407 -2.99 7.85 17.00
CA VAL A 407 -3.20 8.30 15.61
C VAL A 407 -3.79 9.70 15.63
N PHE A 408 -3.27 10.60 14.79
CA PHE A 408 -4.01 11.80 14.38
C PHE A 408 -4.60 11.56 12.98
N CYS A 409 -5.87 11.87 12.79
CA CYS A 409 -6.53 11.84 11.48
C CYS A 409 -7.49 13.02 11.32
N GLY A 410 -7.74 13.46 10.09
CA GLY A 410 -8.78 14.43 9.76
C GLY A 410 -9.86 13.80 8.87
N ASP A 411 -10.84 14.60 8.47
CA ASP A 411 -12.05 14.19 7.74
C ASP A 411 -11.79 13.24 6.55
N GLY A 412 -10.90 13.63 5.62
CA GLY A 412 -10.56 12.81 4.45
C GLY A 412 -9.89 11.46 4.75
N CYS A 413 -9.41 11.22 5.99
CA CYS A 413 -8.99 9.88 6.41
C CYS A 413 -10.17 8.99 6.86
N LEU A 414 -11.32 9.58 7.19
CA LEU A 414 -12.54 8.88 7.63
C LEU A 414 -13.59 8.75 6.53
N GLU A 415 -13.50 9.57 5.47
CA GLU A 415 -14.12 9.36 4.16
C GLU A 415 -13.58 8.11 3.46
N GLU A 416 -12.27 7.87 3.57
CA GLU A 416 -11.56 6.79 2.86
C GLU A 416 -12.01 5.37 3.27
N GLY A 417 -12.29 4.54 2.26
CA GLY A 417 -12.85 3.20 2.44
C GLY A 417 -11.93 2.27 3.24
N VAL A 418 -10.61 2.37 3.02
CA VAL A 418 -9.58 1.60 3.71
C VAL A 418 -9.60 1.81 5.23
N ALA A 419 -9.92 3.03 5.70
CA ALA A 419 -10.04 3.31 7.12
C ALA A 419 -11.30 2.69 7.73
N SER A 420 -12.40 2.64 6.96
CA SER A 420 -13.64 1.95 7.37
C SER A 420 -13.43 0.44 7.48
N GLU A 421 -12.74 -0.16 6.51
CA GLU A 421 -12.30 -1.57 6.57
C GLU A 421 -11.47 -1.83 7.84
N ALA A 422 -10.40 -1.06 8.05
CA ALA A 422 -9.45 -1.25 9.15
C ALA A 422 -10.09 -1.00 10.53
N CYS A 423 -10.89 0.06 10.69
CA CYS A 423 -11.55 0.36 11.96
C CYS A 423 -12.64 -0.65 12.31
N SER A 424 -13.37 -1.17 11.32
CA SER A 424 -14.31 -2.28 11.49
C SER A 424 -13.61 -3.53 12.03
N LEU A 425 -12.42 -3.86 11.51
CA LEU A 425 -11.63 -5.00 11.98
C LEU A 425 -11.00 -4.75 13.36
N ALA A 426 -10.50 -3.54 13.63
CA ALA A 426 -9.89 -3.15 14.91
C ALA A 426 -10.88 -3.24 16.09
N GLY A 427 -12.14 -2.87 15.86
CA GLY A 427 -13.22 -2.97 16.83
C GLY A 427 -13.69 -4.42 17.04
N HIS A 428 -13.87 -5.19 15.96
CA HIS A 428 -14.11 -6.64 16.05
C HIS A 428 -13.02 -7.39 16.85
N LEU A 429 -11.75 -6.99 16.65
CA LEU A 429 -10.62 -7.52 17.40
C LEU A 429 -10.44 -6.87 18.77
N GLY A 430 -11.24 -5.87 19.18
CA GLY A 430 -11.11 -5.20 20.49
C GLY A 430 -9.69 -4.73 20.79
N LEU A 431 -9.05 -4.03 19.85
CA LEU A 431 -7.66 -3.55 19.95
C LEU A 431 -7.54 -2.32 20.89
N HIS A 432 -7.73 -2.54 22.19
CA HIS A 432 -7.75 -1.50 23.24
C HIS A 432 -6.53 -0.57 23.28
N ARG A 433 -5.38 -1.00 22.76
CA ARG A 433 -4.16 -0.18 22.72
C ARG A 433 -4.18 0.92 21.66
N LEU A 434 -5.14 0.90 20.74
CA LEU A 434 -5.31 1.91 19.69
C LEU A 434 -6.19 3.07 20.17
N THR A 435 -5.65 4.29 20.12
CA THR A 435 -6.38 5.54 20.36
C THR A 435 -6.25 6.48 19.16
N VAL A 436 -7.37 6.85 18.56
CA VAL A 436 -7.43 7.76 17.42
C VAL A 436 -7.97 9.11 17.89
N LEU A 437 -7.21 10.18 17.67
CA LEU A 437 -7.68 11.56 17.79
C LEU A 437 -8.06 12.05 16.38
N TYR A 438 -9.33 12.41 16.24
CA TYR A 438 -9.91 12.92 15.01
C TYR A 438 -10.03 14.44 15.10
N ASP A 439 -9.30 15.14 14.22
CA ASP A 439 -9.37 16.58 13.98
C ASP A 439 -10.71 16.92 13.30
N ASP A 440 -11.74 17.06 14.13
CA ASP A 440 -13.15 17.24 13.76
C ASP A 440 -13.41 18.74 13.49
N ASN A 441 -12.79 19.22 12.40
CA ASN A 441 -12.62 20.63 12.08
C ASN A 441 -13.63 21.19 11.06
N ASN A 442 -14.41 20.32 10.40
CA ASN A 442 -15.47 20.62 9.42
C ASN A 442 -15.00 21.21 8.08
N ILE A 443 -13.74 21.04 7.68
CA ILE A 443 -13.17 21.59 6.44
C ILE A 443 -12.32 20.58 5.67
N THR A 444 -12.64 20.37 4.39
CA THR A 444 -11.82 19.62 3.43
C THR A 444 -11.15 20.58 2.43
N ILE A 445 -10.59 20.06 1.32
CA ILE A 445 -9.96 20.89 0.27
C ILE A 445 -10.99 21.74 -0.47
N ASP A 446 -12.17 21.18 -0.76
CA ASP A 446 -13.17 21.82 -1.62
C ASP A 446 -14.05 22.85 -0.87
N GLY A 447 -14.09 22.79 0.47
CA GLY A 447 -14.89 23.71 1.27
C GLY A 447 -15.29 23.15 2.63
N GLU A 448 -16.54 23.44 3.02
CA GLU A 448 -17.17 22.87 4.21
C GLU A 448 -17.41 21.36 4.03
N LEU A 449 -17.12 20.60 5.07
CA LEU A 449 -17.24 19.14 5.11
C LEU A 449 -18.61 18.63 4.64
N HIS A 450 -19.68 19.37 4.96
CA HIS A 450 -21.06 19.02 4.65
C HIS A 450 -21.36 18.88 3.14
N LEU A 451 -20.49 19.40 2.27
CA LEU A 451 -20.61 19.31 0.81
C LEU A 451 -20.48 17.86 0.28
N ALA A 452 -19.70 17.02 0.98
CA ALA A 452 -19.48 15.62 0.59
C ALA A 452 -19.71 14.62 1.74
N PHE A 453 -19.51 15.04 2.99
CA PHE A 453 -19.52 14.18 4.17
C PHE A 453 -20.46 14.73 5.25
N SER A 454 -21.59 14.06 5.43
CA SER A 454 -22.64 14.43 6.40
C SER A 454 -23.08 13.25 7.27
N GLU A 455 -22.26 12.19 7.31
CA GLU A 455 -22.50 11.01 8.14
C GLU A 455 -22.17 11.24 9.61
N LYS A 456 -22.68 10.36 10.48
CA LYS A 456 -22.51 10.48 11.93
C LYS A 456 -21.34 9.63 12.37
N VAL A 457 -20.12 10.13 12.22
CA VAL A 457 -18.84 9.45 12.56
C VAL A 457 -18.91 8.73 13.91
N GLN A 458 -19.36 9.44 14.96
CA GLN A 458 -19.51 8.88 16.31
C GLN A 458 -20.47 7.68 16.40
N GLN A 459 -21.45 7.60 15.50
CA GLN A 459 -22.38 6.46 15.41
C GLN A 459 -21.80 5.32 14.57
N ARG A 460 -21.06 5.62 13.48
CA ARG A 460 -20.31 4.62 12.71
C ARG A 460 -19.27 3.90 13.58
N PHE A 461 -18.47 4.64 14.35
CA PHE A 461 -17.49 4.06 15.26
C PHE A 461 -18.12 3.27 16.42
N LYS A 462 -19.25 3.72 16.99
CA LYS A 462 -20.03 2.92 17.95
C LYS A 462 -20.58 1.63 17.33
N ALA A 463 -20.97 1.66 16.05
CA ALA A 463 -21.40 0.46 15.32
C ALA A 463 -20.25 -0.50 14.96
N TYR A 464 -19.01 -0.01 14.92
CA TYR A 464 -17.79 -0.85 14.87
C TYR A 464 -17.35 -1.37 16.24
N ASP A 465 -18.11 -1.10 17.31
CA ASP A 465 -17.77 -1.41 18.71
C ASP A 465 -16.49 -0.72 19.24
N TRP A 466 -16.33 0.56 18.92
CA TRP A 466 -15.33 1.44 19.53
C TRP A 466 -15.90 2.23 20.72
N HIS A 467 -15.04 2.58 21.69
CA HIS A 467 -15.32 3.71 22.58
C HIS A 467 -15.22 5.02 21.80
N VAL A 468 -16.08 5.98 22.12
CA VAL A 468 -16.09 7.29 21.46
C VAL A 468 -16.29 8.40 22.49
N ASP A 469 -15.25 9.21 22.68
CA ASP A 469 -15.23 10.42 23.48
C ASP A 469 -15.29 11.68 22.59
N VAL A 470 -15.54 12.83 23.20
CA VAL A 470 -15.51 14.15 22.55
C VAL A 470 -14.73 15.14 23.42
N VAL A 471 -13.90 15.96 22.79
CA VAL A 471 -13.30 17.17 23.38
C VAL A 471 -13.80 18.38 22.59
N GLU A 472 -14.60 19.21 23.24
CA GLU A 472 -15.33 20.31 22.58
C GLU A 472 -14.47 21.58 22.35
N ASP A 473 -13.29 21.68 22.98
CA ASP A 473 -12.26 22.67 22.65
C ASP A 473 -10.89 22.00 22.43
N GLY A 474 -10.67 21.54 21.21
CA GLY A 474 -9.37 21.08 20.74
C GLY A 474 -8.39 22.18 20.37
N ASN A 475 -8.78 23.46 20.42
CA ASN A 475 -7.90 24.59 20.11
C ASN A 475 -7.06 25.01 21.33
N THR A 476 -7.61 24.86 22.56
CA THR A 476 -6.94 25.26 23.81
C THR A 476 -6.98 24.28 24.99
N ASP A 477 -7.95 23.35 25.12
CA ASP A 477 -8.09 22.51 26.34
C ASP A 477 -7.11 21.33 26.41
N VAL A 478 -5.82 21.64 26.60
CA VAL A 478 -4.74 20.66 26.81
C VAL A 478 -5.07 19.71 27.97
N ALA A 479 -5.71 20.20 29.04
CA ALA A 479 -6.06 19.40 30.20
C ALA A 479 -7.14 18.35 29.88
N GLY A 480 -8.19 18.74 29.16
CA GLY A 480 -9.23 17.84 28.64
C GLY A 480 -8.67 16.82 27.65
N LEU A 481 -7.76 17.24 26.76
CA LEU A 481 -7.08 16.36 25.80
C LEU A 481 -6.22 15.29 26.49
N VAL A 482 -5.37 15.69 27.46
CA VAL A 482 -4.60 14.76 28.29
C VAL A 482 -5.54 13.82 29.05
N GLN A 483 -6.60 14.34 29.66
CA GLN A 483 -7.54 13.54 30.45
C GLN A 483 -8.32 12.53 29.59
N ALA A 484 -8.67 12.87 28.35
CA ALA A 484 -9.33 11.96 27.41
C ALA A 484 -8.39 10.81 27.01
N MET A 485 -7.16 11.10 26.59
CA MET A 485 -6.18 10.07 26.21
C MET A 485 -5.76 9.19 27.39
N GLU A 486 -5.55 9.76 28.58
CA GLU A 486 -5.31 8.97 29.80
C GLU A 486 -6.53 8.17 30.24
N ASN A 487 -7.75 8.48 29.80
CA ASN A 487 -8.91 7.62 30.02
C ASN A 487 -9.02 6.51 28.95
N ALA A 488 -8.63 6.78 27.71
CA ALA A 488 -8.46 5.75 26.68
C ALA A 488 -7.46 4.67 27.12
N LYS A 489 -6.28 5.06 27.63
CA LYS A 489 -5.24 4.14 28.16
C LYS A 489 -5.71 3.22 29.30
N LYS A 490 -6.79 3.59 30.02
CA LYS A 490 -7.37 2.79 31.13
C LYS A 490 -8.42 1.77 30.66
N ARG A 491 -8.87 1.83 29.40
CA ARG A 491 -9.83 0.89 28.82
C ARG A 491 -9.08 -0.30 28.25
N THR A 492 -9.59 -1.50 28.48
CA THR A 492 -8.88 -2.77 28.21
C THR A 492 -9.66 -3.73 27.33
N ASP A 493 -10.75 -3.26 26.72
CA ASP A 493 -11.72 -4.04 25.96
C ASP A 493 -11.79 -3.65 24.47
N LYS A 494 -11.74 -2.34 24.14
CA LYS A 494 -12.03 -1.81 22.80
C LYS A 494 -11.14 -0.62 22.43
N PRO A 495 -10.84 -0.40 21.14
CA PRO A 495 -10.15 0.81 20.68
C PRO A 495 -10.98 2.07 20.99
N THR A 496 -10.33 3.23 21.09
CA THR A 496 -10.99 4.51 21.39
C THR A 496 -10.82 5.51 20.25
N LEU A 497 -11.93 6.14 19.84
CA LEU A 497 -11.95 7.37 19.06
C LEU A 497 -12.19 8.56 19.99
N ILE A 498 -11.44 9.64 19.80
CA ILE A 498 -11.67 10.93 20.46
C ILE A 498 -11.96 11.93 19.33
N CYS A 499 -13.21 12.38 19.23
CA CYS A 499 -13.57 13.51 18.35
C CYS A 499 -13.06 14.79 19.01
N VAL A 500 -12.11 15.48 18.38
CA VAL A 500 -11.52 16.71 18.91
C VAL A 500 -11.95 17.88 18.04
N ARG A 501 -12.83 18.73 18.57
CA ARG A 501 -13.35 19.92 17.88
C ARG A 501 -12.25 20.98 17.75
N THR A 502 -11.72 21.20 16.56
CA THR A 502 -10.74 22.27 16.31
C THR A 502 -11.29 23.31 15.34
N THR A 503 -10.50 24.35 15.10
CA THR A 503 -10.70 25.28 13.99
C THR A 503 -9.47 25.23 13.10
N ILE A 504 -9.63 24.78 11.86
CA ILE A 504 -8.52 24.75 10.90
C ILE A 504 -7.95 26.17 10.74
N GLY A 505 -6.62 26.32 10.89
CA GLY A 505 -5.95 27.62 10.83
C GLY A 505 -6.26 28.57 11.99
N PHE A 506 -6.62 28.07 13.19
CA PHE A 506 -6.91 28.88 14.38
C PHE A 506 -5.93 30.05 14.60
N LEU A 507 -6.48 31.23 14.94
CA LEU A 507 -5.84 32.57 14.97
C LEU A 507 -5.56 33.24 13.61
N SER A 508 -5.69 32.55 12.47
CA SER A 508 -5.61 33.18 11.15
C SER A 508 -6.87 33.97 10.79
N SER A 509 -6.72 35.02 9.98
CA SER A 509 -7.79 35.68 9.22
C SER A 509 -8.62 34.70 8.35
N LYS A 510 -8.03 33.57 7.96
CA LYS A 510 -8.64 32.50 7.14
C LYS A 510 -9.16 31.31 7.97
N ALA A 511 -9.15 31.40 9.31
CA ALA A 511 -9.54 30.31 10.20
C ALA A 511 -10.95 29.79 9.90
N GLY A 512 -11.15 28.47 9.97
CA GLY A 512 -12.43 27.84 9.67
C GLY A 512 -12.80 27.81 8.18
N THR A 513 -11.84 27.95 7.27
CA THR A 513 -12.09 27.92 5.81
C THR A 513 -11.07 27.06 5.07
N ALA A 514 -11.46 26.44 3.95
CA ALA A 514 -10.55 25.66 3.10
C ALA A 514 -9.34 26.47 2.57
N LYS A 515 -9.42 27.80 2.56
CA LYS A 515 -8.33 28.71 2.13
C LYS A 515 -7.05 28.62 2.98
N VAL A 516 -7.12 28.01 4.16
CA VAL A 516 -5.95 27.77 5.03
C VAL A 516 -5.50 26.30 5.02
N HIS A 517 -6.17 25.42 4.27
CA HIS A 517 -5.85 23.99 4.22
C HIS A 517 -4.47 23.72 3.60
N GLY A 518 -4.26 24.11 2.33
CA GLY A 518 -3.09 23.72 1.51
C GLY A 518 -2.36 24.87 0.84
N SER A 519 -2.52 26.09 1.34
CA SER A 519 -1.76 27.26 0.93
C SER A 519 -1.08 27.88 2.15
N PRO A 520 0.17 28.37 2.03
CA PRO A 520 0.81 29.16 3.08
C PRO A 520 0.00 30.40 3.47
N LEU A 521 0.29 30.95 4.66
CA LEU A 521 -0.16 32.28 5.03
C LEU A 521 0.65 33.33 4.25
N SER A 522 0.10 34.54 4.07
CA SER A 522 0.95 35.67 3.69
C SER A 522 1.86 36.04 4.87
N GLU A 523 2.98 36.73 4.61
CA GLU A 523 3.85 37.24 5.69
C GLU A 523 3.05 38.14 6.65
N GLU A 524 2.11 38.94 6.14
CA GLU A 524 1.24 39.81 6.94
C GLU A 524 0.33 39.01 7.88
N GLU A 525 -0.28 37.93 7.38
CA GLU A 525 -1.12 37.02 8.18
C GLU A 525 -0.28 36.24 9.21
N LEU A 526 0.92 35.81 8.83
CA LEU A 526 1.87 35.11 9.70
C LEU A 526 2.33 36.00 10.86
N ARG A 527 2.63 37.28 10.59
CA ARG A 527 2.93 38.28 11.63
C ARG A 527 1.77 38.44 12.60
N ALA A 528 0.55 38.65 12.10
CA ALA A 528 -0.65 38.81 12.91
C ALA A 528 -0.98 37.56 13.76
N VAL A 529 -0.67 36.36 13.26
CA VAL A 529 -0.75 35.11 14.06
C VAL A 529 0.31 35.09 15.17
N LYS A 530 1.56 35.49 14.88
CA LYS A 530 2.64 35.53 15.88
C LYS A 530 2.37 36.53 16.99
N GLU A 531 1.88 37.72 16.66
CA GLU A 531 1.47 38.76 17.62
C GLU A 531 0.37 38.25 18.56
N GLN A 532 -0.68 37.61 18.03
CA GLN A 532 -1.72 36.94 18.84
C GLN A 532 -1.17 35.78 19.69
N CYS A 533 -0.15 35.08 19.19
CA CYS A 533 0.53 33.99 19.90
C CYS A 533 1.45 34.46 21.04
N GLY A 534 1.78 35.75 21.12
CA GLY A 534 2.76 36.30 22.06
C GLY A 534 4.22 36.09 21.62
N LEU A 535 4.45 35.92 20.32
CA LEU A 535 5.77 35.67 19.71
C LEU A 535 6.17 36.84 18.80
N SER A 536 7.48 36.96 18.50
CA SER A 536 8.02 38.03 17.66
C SER A 536 7.50 37.91 16.22
N PRO A 537 6.82 38.92 15.65
CA PRO A 537 6.29 38.84 14.28
C PRO A 537 7.39 38.71 13.22
N ASP A 538 8.59 39.25 13.49
CA ASP A 538 9.71 39.30 12.56
C ASP A 538 10.61 38.05 12.60
N GLU A 539 10.57 37.25 13.68
CA GLU A 539 11.41 36.05 13.80
C GLU A 539 10.71 34.80 13.23
N LYS A 540 11.40 34.07 12.35
CA LYS A 540 10.94 32.78 11.81
C LYS A 540 11.55 31.61 12.57
N LEU A 541 10.73 30.62 12.88
CA LEU A 541 11.05 29.47 13.74
C LEU A 541 11.53 29.87 15.14
N GLN A 542 10.91 30.91 15.73
CA GLN A 542 11.18 31.31 17.10
C GLN A 542 10.74 30.21 18.08
N ILE A 543 11.63 29.80 18.97
CA ILE A 543 11.34 28.86 20.07
C ILE A 543 11.79 29.52 21.38
N PRO A 544 10.85 29.98 22.24
CA PRO A 544 11.17 30.58 23.54
C PRO A 544 11.95 29.63 24.45
N GLU A 545 12.71 30.19 25.38
CA GLU A 545 13.60 29.42 26.26
C GLU A 545 12.80 28.55 27.25
N GLU A 546 11.66 29.06 27.72
CA GLU A 546 10.69 28.36 28.55
C GLU A 546 10.13 27.11 27.85
N VAL A 547 9.95 27.18 26.52
CA VAL A 547 9.46 26.06 25.70
C VAL A 547 10.56 25.01 25.51
N LYS A 548 11.82 25.43 25.29
CA LYS A 548 12.96 24.50 25.29
C LYS A 548 13.12 23.81 26.63
N GLN A 549 13.00 24.54 27.74
CA GLN A 549 13.07 23.99 29.09
C GLN A 549 11.93 23.01 29.39
N PHE A 550 10.70 23.29 28.95
CA PHE A 550 9.60 22.33 29.03
C PHE A 550 9.92 21.04 28.28
N TYR A 551 10.35 21.13 27.02
CA TYR A 551 10.62 19.93 26.21
C TYR A 551 11.90 19.20 26.60
N ALA A 552 12.89 19.87 27.21
CA ALA A 552 14.00 19.19 27.87
C ALA A 552 13.52 18.29 29.03
N GLN A 553 12.52 18.72 29.81
CA GLN A 553 11.90 17.87 30.83
C GLN A 553 11.08 16.72 30.22
N VAL A 554 10.52 16.87 29.01
CA VAL A 554 9.88 15.78 28.26
C VAL A 554 10.93 14.74 27.85
N GLN A 555 12.07 15.18 27.30
CA GLN A 555 13.19 14.32 26.92
C GLN A 555 13.73 13.53 28.13
N GLU A 556 13.90 14.20 29.28
CA GLU A 556 14.36 13.55 30.51
C GLU A 556 13.36 12.49 31.03
N ARG A 557 12.04 12.75 30.95
CA ARG A 557 11.01 11.73 31.25
C ARG A 557 11.13 10.52 30.31
N GLY A 558 11.45 10.74 29.05
CA GLY A 558 11.71 9.70 28.06
C GLY A 558 12.93 8.85 28.42
N GLU A 559 14.07 9.49 28.74
CA GLU A 559 15.30 8.80 29.15
C GLU A 559 15.08 7.93 30.39
N ARG A 560 14.49 8.47 31.47
CA ARG A 560 14.15 7.70 32.67
C ARG A 560 13.22 6.51 32.38
N SER A 561 12.33 6.64 31.39
CA SER A 561 11.43 5.56 30.98
C SER A 561 12.18 4.44 30.24
N VAL A 562 13.14 4.80 29.39
CA VAL A 562 14.04 3.85 28.70
C VAL A 562 14.96 3.15 29.70
N GLU A 563 15.54 3.87 30.67
CA GLU A 563 16.35 3.30 31.76
C GLU A 563 15.55 2.27 32.58
N ALA A 564 14.33 2.63 33.00
CA ALA A 564 13.45 1.73 33.76
C ALA A 564 13.07 0.48 32.96
N TRP A 565 12.78 0.62 31.65
CA TRP A 565 12.48 -0.51 30.78
C TRP A 565 13.71 -1.40 30.52
N ASN A 566 14.89 -0.80 30.31
CA ASN A 566 16.15 -1.56 30.18
C ASN A 566 16.44 -2.35 31.46
N ALA A 567 16.26 -1.75 32.64
CA ALA A 567 16.41 -2.43 33.93
C ALA A 567 15.35 -3.54 34.17
N LEU A 568 14.16 -3.43 33.56
CA LEU A 568 13.16 -4.49 33.54
C LEU A 568 13.59 -5.65 32.62
N PHE A 569 14.04 -5.33 31.40
CA PHE A 569 14.46 -6.32 30.40
C PHE A 569 15.75 -7.05 30.80
N GLU A 570 16.72 -6.38 31.42
CA GLU A 570 17.92 -6.99 32.00
C GLU A 570 17.65 -7.87 33.23
N ARG A 571 16.47 -7.76 33.86
CA ARG A 571 15.99 -8.79 34.82
C ARG A 571 15.29 -9.93 34.07
N TYR A 572 14.46 -9.61 33.08
CA TYR A 572 13.78 -10.61 32.25
C TYR A 572 14.74 -11.60 31.60
N LYS A 573 15.82 -11.12 30.97
CA LYS A 573 16.86 -11.96 30.35
C LYS A 573 17.60 -12.90 31.32
N LYS A 574 17.51 -12.65 32.64
CA LYS A 574 18.11 -13.52 33.67
C LYS A 574 17.15 -14.59 34.19
N GLU A 575 15.85 -14.36 34.08
CA GLU A 575 14.79 -15.27 34.54
C GLU A 575 14.22 -16.12 33.38
N TYR A 576 14.12 -15.54 32.18
CA TYR A 576 13.61 -16.13 30.95
C TYR A 576 14.62 -15.96 29.78
N PRO A 577 15.88 -16.47 29.91
CA PRO A 577 16.95 -16.18 28.96
C PRO A 577 16.60 -16.51 27.50
N SER A 578 15.97 -17.66 27.24
CA SER A 578 15.58 -18.08 25.89
C SER A 578 14.50 -17.20 25.25
N GLU A 579 13.62 -16.59 26.04
CA GLU A 579 12.64 -15.62 25.52
C GLU A 579 13.27 -14.23 25.34
N GLY A 580 14.22 -13.87 26.22
CA GLY A 580 15.03 -12.66 26.09
C GLY A 580 15.87 -12.63 24.81
N GLU A 581 16.61 -13.71 24.55
CA GLU A 581 17.35 -13.91 23.29
C GLU A 581 16.42 -13.89 22.07
N GLU A 582 15.20 -14.43 22.18
CA GLU A 582 14.25 -14.45 21.07
C GLU A 582 13.69 -13.05 20.74
N ILE A 583 13.42 -12.23 21.75
CA ILE A 583 13.04 -10.82 21.56
C ILE A 583 14.17 -10.06 20.85
N GLU A 584 15.42 -10.21 21.31
CA GLU A 584 16.58 -9.58 20.67
C GLU A 584 16.81 -10.11 19.24
N ARG A 585 16.58 -11.41 18.98
CA ARG A 585 16.63 -12.00 17.64
C ARG A 585 15.56 -11.42 16.70
N MET A 586 14.31 -11.31 17.15
CA MET A 586 13.19 -10.81 16.34
C MET A 586 13.38 -9.32 15.98
N PHE A 587 13.77 -8.47 16.94
CA PHE A 587 14.05 -7.04 16.70
C PHE A 587 15.37 -6.77 15.95
N SER A 588 16.34 -7.69 16.01
CA SER A 588 17.51 -7.66 15.12
C SER A 588 17.26 -8.32 13.76
N HIS A 589 16.01 -8.72 13.46
CA HIS A 589 15.57 -9.30 12.19
C HIS A 589 16.31 -10.59 11.76
N LYS A 590 17.08 -11.19 12.66
CA LYS A 590 17.98 -12.33 12.41
C LYS A 590 17.20 -13.63 12.29
N LEU A 591 17.17 -14.22 11.11
CA LEU A 591 16.52 -15.50 10.88
C LEU A 591 17.27 -16.67 11.54
N ARG A 592 16.52 -17.72 11.89
CA ARG A 592 17.05 -19.03 12.25
C ARG A 592 17.50 -19.79 10.99
N PRO A 593 18.72 -20.39 10.95
CA PRO A 593 19.16 -21.23 9.83
C PRO A 593 18.14 -22.28 9.37
N GLU A 594 17.44 -22.89 10.33
CA GLU A 594 16.42 -23.92 10.15
C GLU A 594 15.30 -23.49 9.18
N VAL A 595 14.99 -22.19 9.10
CA VAL A 595 14.00 -21.63 8.14
C VAL A 595 14.45 -21.89 6.70
N LEU A 596 15.70 -21.56 6.39
CA LEU A 596 16.23 -21.62 5.03
C LEU A 596 16.57 -23.06 4.62
N GLU A 597 17.00 -23.89 5.58
CA GLU A 597 17.15 -25.34 5.41
C GLU A 597 15.81 -26.03 5.16
N THR A 598 14.75 -25.63 5.87
CA THR A 598 13.39 -26.15 5.68
C THR A 598 12.84 -25.77 4.31
N LEU A 599 13.01 -24.52 3.86
CA LEU A 599 12.61 -24.10 2.52
C LEU A 599 13.34 -24.90 1.43
N LYS A 600 14.66 -25.08 1.53
CA LYS A 600 15.42 -25.93 0.58
C LYS A 600 14.91 -27.38 0.58
N THR A 601 14.67 -27.95 1.76
CA THR A 601 14.13 -29.32 1.92
C THR A 601 12.73 -29.48 1.30
N LEU A 602 11.86 -28.47 1.43
CA LEU A 602 10.53 -28.47 0.81
C LEU A 602 10.59 -28.21 -0.70
N GLY A 603 11.58 -27.45 -1.18
CA GLY A 603 11.87 -27.27 -2.60
C GLY A 603 12.30 -28.56 -3.29
N GLU A 604 13.20 -29.34 -2.68
CA GLU A 604 13.57 -30.66 -3.24
C GLU A 604 12.40 -31.65 -3.21
N LYS A 605 11.64 -31.71 -2.10
CA LYS A 605 10.41 -32.52 -2.01
C LYS A 605 9.32 -32.10 -2.99
N ALA A 606 9.36 -30.89 -3.54
CA ALA A 606 8.41 -30.47 -4.57
C ALA A 606 8.56 -31.28 -5.86
N LYS A 607 9.75 -31.83 -6.13
CA LYS A 607 10.08 -32.60 -7.34
C LYS A 607 9.52 -34.03 -7.31
N GLU A 608 8.95 -34.47 -6.19
CA GLU A 608 8.35 -35.80 -6.05
C GLU A 608 6.96 -35.91 -6.69
N LYS A 609 6.19 -34.80 -6.75
CA LYS A 609 4.78 -34.83 -7.17
C LYS A 609 4.27 -33.48 -7.68
N ALA A 610 3.56 -33.52 -8.81
CA ALA A 610 2.76 -32.42 -9.34
C ALA A 610 1.68 -31.93 -8.34
N ASP A 611 1.58 -30.61 -8.17
CA ASP A 611 0.59 -29.89 -7.37
C ASP A 611 0.52 -28.42 -7.84
N SER A 612 -0.38 -27.60 -7.28
CA SER A 612 -0.50 -26.17 -7.56
C SER A 612 0.51 -25.33 -6.78
N THR A 613 1.03 -24.23 -7.34
CA THR A 613 2.05 -23.41 -6.64
C THR A 613 1.49 -22.74 -5.38
N ARG A 614 0.18 -22.45 -5.31
CA ARG A 614 -0.49 -22.07 -4.05
C ARG A 614 -0.42 -23.14 -2.96
N ALA A 615 -0.55 -24.42 -3.31
CA ALA A 615 -0.46 -25.53 -2.35
C ALA A 615 0.99 -25.83 -1.93
N HIS A 616 1.97 -25.52 -2.79
CA HIS A 616 3.37 -25.43 -2.36
C HIS A 616 3.61 -24.24 -1.42
N SER A 617 3.03 -23.07 -1.69
CA SER A 617 3.16 -21.86 -0.83
C SER A 617 2.60 -22.09 0.57
N GLY A 618 1.41 -22.71 0.69
CA GLY A 618 0.87 -23.16 1.97
C GLY A 618 1.79 -24.13 2.71
N ARG A 619 2.45 -25.06 2.00
CA ARG A 619 3.46 -25.95 2.58
C ARG A 619 4.72 -25.20 3.05
N MET A 620 5.14 -24.13 2.37
CA MET A 620 6.26 -23.30 2.84
C MET A 620 5.93 -22.59 4.15
N LEU A 621 4.76 -21.92 4.23
CA LEU A 621 4.27 -21.28 5.46
C LEU A 621 4.21 -22.27 6.63
N LEU A 622 3.60 -23.43 6.41
CA LEU A 622 3.48 -24.49 7.42
C LEU A 622 4.81 -25.10 7.84
N GLY A 623 5.81 -25.13 6.96
CA GLY A 623 7.15 -25.61 7.28
C GLY A 623 7.97 -24.63 8.13
N ILE A 624 7.92 -23.33 7.81
CA ILE A 624 8.78 -22.32 8.47
C ILE A 624 8.18 -21.76 9.76
N LYS A 625 6.86 -21.86 9.97
CA LYS A 625 6.16 -21.16 11.05
C LYS A 625 6.72 -21.46 12.45
N ASP A 626 7.16 -22.67 12.74
CA ASP A 626 7.57 -23.06 14.09
C ASP A 626 8.98 -22.54 14.45
N PHE A 627 9.75 -22.15 13.44
CA PHE A 627 11.03 -21.44 13.59
C PHE A 627 10.87 -19.91 13.59
N MET A 628 9.66 -19.40 13.29
CA MET A 628 9.39 -17.97 13.11
C MET A 628 8.19 -17.50 13.95
N PRO A 629 8.34 -17.26 15.27
CA PRO A 629 7.33 -16.55 16.04
C PRO A 629 7.00 -15.15 15.49
N GLU A 630 7.88 -14.54 14.69
CA GLU A 630 7.65 -13.31 13.94
C GLU A 630 6.75 -13.48 12.70
N LEU A 631 6.51 -14.71 12.21
CA LEU A 631 5.60 -14.96 11.10
C LEU A 631 4.15 -14.75 11.55
N ILE A 632 3.53 -13.67 11.10
CA ILE A 632 2.16 -13.28 11.43
C ILE A 632 1.45 -12.84 10.14
N GLY A 633 0.16 -13.13 9.99
CA GLY A 633 -0.50 -12.84 8.72
C GLY A 633 -1.80 -13.58 8.51
N GLY A 634 -2.33 -13.54 7.29
CA GLY A 634 -3.65 -14.08 7.04
C GLY A 634 -4.14 -13.99 5.60
N SER A 635 -5.46 -13.94 5.45
CA SER A 635 -6.14 -13.86 4.16
C SER A 635 -7.41 -13.00 4.25
N ALA A 636 -7.72 -12.32 3.15
CA ALA A 636 -8.97 -11.60 2.96
C ALA A 636 -10.12 -12.59 2.62
N ASP A 637 -10.60 -13.30 3.65
CA ASP A 637 -11.65 -14.35 3.61
C ASP A 637 -11.35 -15.60 2.73
N LEU A 638 -10.28 -15.57 1.93
CA LEU A 638 -9.89 -16.59 0.97
C LEU A 638 -8.94 -17.66 1.53
N THR A 639 -8.94 -17.88 2.85
CA THR A 639 -8.00 -18.74 3.60
C THR A 639 -7.75 -20.12 2.93
N GLY A 640 -8.82 -20.84 2.60
CA GLY A 640 -8.73 -22.14 1.92
C GLY A 640 -8.34 -22.04 0.44
N SER A 641 -8.78 -20.98 -0.24
CA SER A 641 -8.50 -20.75 -1.67
C SER A 641 -7.05 -20.33 -1.91
N ASN A 642 -6.46 -19.54 -1.01
CA ASN A 642 -5.04 -19.16 -1.03
C ASN A 642 -4.11 -20.22 -0.40
N CYS A 643 -4.67 -21.19 0.34
CA CYS A 643 -3.96 -22.24 1.07
C CYS A 643 -3.06 -21.73 2.22
N THR A 644 -3.36 -20.60 2.85
CA THR A 644 -2.47 -19.94 3.83
C THR A 644 -2.71 -20.28 5.31
N ASP A 645 -3.70 -21.13 5.61
CA ASP A 645 -4.03 -21.58 6.98
C ASP A 645 -2.83 -22.20 7.71
N LEU A 646 -2.37 -21.55 8.79
CA LEU A 646 -1.23 -21.99 9.62
C LEU A 646 -1.53 -23.18 10.55
N LYS A 647 -2.77 -23.70 10.57
CA LYS A 647 -3.22 -24.84 11.41
C LYS A 647 -2.99 -24.60 12.90
N GLU A 648 -3.31 -23.40 13.37
CA GLU A 648 -3.21 -22.99 14.78
C GLU A 648 -4.30 -21.95 15.11
N PRO A 649 -4.62 -21.72 16.40
CA PRO A 649 -5.63 -20.73 16.80
C PRO A 649 -5.29 -19.30 16.33
N SER A 650 -6.22 -18.70 15.60
CA SER A 650 -6.14 -17.34 15.05
C SER A 650 -6.06 -16.24 16.12
N PHE A 651 -5.49 -15.09 15.78
CA PHE A 651 -5.54 -13.88 16.61
C PHE A 651 -7.00 -13.43 16.77
N GLN A 652 -7.47 -13.35 18.01
CA GLN A 652 -8.85 -13.03 18.38
C GLN A 652 -8.89 -12.35 19.76
N VAL A 653 -10.02 -11.76 20.14
CA VAL A 653 -10.20 -11.14 21.48
C VAL A 653 -9.82 -12.10 22.62
N ALA A 654 -10.22 -13.37 22.50
CA ALA A 654 -9.92 -14.44 23.46
C ALA A 654 -8.55 -15.14 23.25
N ASN A 655 -7.81 -14.80 22.19
CA ASN A 655 -6.50 -15.40 21.87
C ASN A 655 -5.58 -14.35 21.22
N ARG A 656 -4.90 -13.56 22.07
CA ARG A 656 -3.99 -12.51 21.63
C ARG A 656 -2.62 -13.03 21.16
N SER A 657 -2.30 -14.30 21.41
CA SER A 657 -1.03 -14.95 21.00
C SER A 657 -1.14 -15.77 19.71
N GLY A 658 -2.32 -15.78 19.05
CA GLY A 658 -2.49 -16.36 17.71
C GLY A 658 -1.79 -15.55 16.62
N ARG A 659 -1.35 -16.20 15.55
CA ARG A 659 -0.62 -15.56 14.44
C ARG A 659 -1.38 -15.50 13.12
N TYR A 660 -2.49 -16.24 13.00
CA TYR A 660 -3.37 -16.16 11.82
C TYR A 660 -4.44 -15.08 11.99
N ILE A 661 -4.65 -14.23 10.98
CA ILE A 661 -5.58 -13.11 11.00
C ILE A 661 -6.68 -13.34 9.95
N HIS A 662 -7.93 -13.38 10.40
CA HIS A 662 -9.09 -13.34 9.50
C HIS A 662 -9.42 -11.88 9.19
N PHE A 663 -8.91 -11.37 8.07
CA PHE A 663 -9.14 -9.98 7.67
C PHE A 663 -10.59 -9.74 7.19
N GLY A 664 -11.29 -10.79 6.75
CA GLY A 664 -12.53 -10.67 5.96
C GLY A 664 -12.26 -10.06 4.58
N VAL A 665 -13.29 -9.77 3.79
CA VAL A 665 -13.16 -9.12 2.47
C VAL A 665 -12.78 -7.65 2.67
N ARG A 666 -11.47 -7.40 2.82
CA ARG A 666 -10.84 -6.14 3.26
C ARG A 666 -9.39 -6.05 2.72
N GLU A 667 -9.21 -6.25 1.43
CA GLU A 667 -7.89 -6.29 0.77
C GLU A 667 -7.03 -5.06 1.05
N HIS A 668 -7.64 -3.87 1.11
CA HIS A 668 -6.90 -2.63 1.29
C HIS A 668 -6.41 -2.47 2.72
N ALA A 669 -7.28 -2.68 3.70
CA ALA A 669 -6.89 -2.66 5.11
C ALA A 669 -5.95 -3.81 5.45
N MET A 670 -6.12 -4.99 4.84
CA MET A 670 -5.21 -6.13 5.03
C MET A 670 -3.76 -5.77 4.70
N ILE A 671 -3.51 -5.14 3.54
CA ILE A 671 -2.15 -4.78 3.12
C ILE A 671 -1.64 -3.57 3.92
N ALA A 672 -2.50 -2.59 4.24
CA ALA A 672 -2.11 -1.46 5.09
C ALA A 672 -1.77 -1.89 6.52
N MET A 673 -2.51 -2.84 7.10
CA MET A 673 -2.19 -3.45 8.39
C MET A 673 -0.91 -4.28 8.33
N ALA A 674 -0.64 -4.98 7.23
CA ALA A 674 0.61 -5.71 7.04
C ALA A 674 1.83 -4.77 7.00
N ASN A 675 1.72 -3.58 6.39
CA ASN A 675 2.74 -2.54 6.50
C ASN A 675 2.93 -2.10 7.97
N GLY A 676 1.82 -1.90 8.70
CA GLY A 676 1.84 -1.57 10.14
C GLY A 676 2.54 -2.62 11.01
N LEU A 677 2.28 -3.91 10.75
CA LEU A 677 2.96 -5.03 11.41
C LEU A 677 4.47 -4.99 11.16
N TYR A 678 4.91 -4.69 9.93
CA TYR A 678 6.33 -4.53 9.60
C TYR A 678 6.95 -3.33 10.35
N HIS A 679 6.29 -2.16 10.30
CA HIS A 679 6.73 -0.93 10.97
C HIS A 679 6.84 -1.07 12.51
N PHE A 680 6.20 -2.07 13.13
CA PHE A 680 6.40 -2.34 14.57
C PHE A 680 7.87 -2.69 14.91
N GLY A 681 8.62 -3.27 13.96
CA GLY A 681 10.07 -3.46 14.03
C GLY A 681 10.56 -4.88 14.32
N CYS A 682 9.67 -5.88 14.45
CA CYS A 682 10.08 -7.27 14.71
C CYS A 682 9.23 -8.36 14.02
N MET A 683 8.23 -7.99 13.22
CA MET A 683 7.35 -8.94 12.53
C MET A 683 7.83 -9.28 11.12
N ARG A 684 7.44 -10.45 10.63
CA ARG A 684 7.54 -10.87 9.23
C ARG A 684 6.12 -11.10 8.68
N PRO A 685 5.43 -10.02 8.29
CA PRO A 685 4.02 -10.09 7.92
C PRO A 685 3.79 -10.71 6.54
N PHE A 686 2.73 -11.52 6.44
CA PHE A 686 2.16 -11.95 5.16
C PHE A 686 0.66 -11.64 5.07
N CYS A 687 0.16 -11.47 3.86
CA CYS A 687 -1.25 -11.28 3.55
C CYS A 687 -1.61 -12.05 2.27
N ALA A 688 -2.90 -12.33 2.05
CA ALA A 688 -3.32 -13.20 0.94
C ALA A 688 -4.70 -12.88 0.37
N THR A 689 -4.80 -12.87 -0.95
CA THR A 689 -6.06 -12.76 -1.72
C THR A 689 -5.82 -13.34 -3.14
N PHE A 690 -6.74 -13.12 -4.08
CA PHE A 690 -6.47 -13.38 -5.49
C PHE A 690 -5.63 -12.28 -6.13
N LEU A 691 -4.77 -12.62 -7.10
CA LEU A 691 -3.87 -11.65 -7.73
C LEU A 691 -4.63 -10.47 -8.34
N ASN A 692 -5.80 -10.69 -8.93
CA ASN A 692 -6.64 -9.61 -9.44
C ASN A 692 -7.13 -8.66 -8.34
N PHE A 693 -7.37 -9.15 -7.13
CA PHE A 693 -7.88 -8.36 -6.00
C PHE A 693 -6.79 -7.67 -5.19
N VAL A 694 -5.50 -7.97 -5.42
CA VAL A 694 -4.38 -7.13 -4.92
C VAL A 694 -4.52 -5.67 -5.40
N THR A 695 -5.20 -5.44 -6.54
CA THR A 695 -5.52 -4.10 -7.05
C THR A 695 -6.43 -3.27 -6.13
N TYR A 696 -7.33 -3.89 -5.35
CA TYR A 696 -8.16 -3.18 -4.35
C TYR A 696 -7.28 -2.55 -3.27
N GLY A 697 -6.18 -3.22 -2.90
CA GLY A 697 -5.20 -2.73 -1.94
C GLY A 697 -4.00 -1.99 -2.54
N TRP A 698 -4.07 -1.56 -3.81
CA TRP A 698 -2.89 -1.08 -4.53
C TRP A 698 -2.20 0.13 -3.90
N GLY A 699 -2.96 1.03 -3.26
CA GLY A 699 -2.41 2.17 -2.51
C GLY A 699 -1.46 1.73 -1.39
N ALA A 700 -1.86 0.70 -0.65
CA ALA A 700 -1.03 0.10 0.40
C ALA A 700 0.16 -0.69 -0.15
N VAL A 701 0.04 -1.36 -1.32
CA VAL A 701 1.18 -2.02 -2.01
C VAL A 701 2.22 -0.99 -2.44
N ARG A 702 1.78 0.13 -3.03
CA ARG A 702 2.66 1.24 -3.44
C ARG A 702 3.37 1.86 -2.23
N LEU A 703 2.67 2.04 -1.11
CA LEU A 703 3.29 2.51 0.14
C LEU A 703 4.25 1.48 0.74
N ALA A 704 3.99 0.17 0.62
CA ALA A 704 4.91 -0.88 1.07
C ALA A 704 6.25 -0.81 0.30
N ALA A 705 6.18 -0.61 -1.02
CA ALA A 705 7.35 -0.46 -1.88
C ALA A 705 8.15 0.82 -1.55
N LEU A 706 7.47 1.97 -1.42
CA LEU A 706 8.08 3.27 -1.06
C LEU A 706 8.71 3.25 0.34
N SER A 707 8.03 2.65 1.31
CA SER A 707 8.45 2.60 2.72
C SER A 707 9.46 1.50 3.02
N LYS A 708 9.83 0.71 2.02
CA LYS A 708 10.79 -0.41 2.12
C LYS A 708 10.32 -1.50 3.11
N CYS A 709 9.03 -1.83 3.03
CA CYS A 709 8.39 -2.82 3.89
C CYS A 709 8.48 -4.24 3.31
N GLY A 710 9.15 -5.15 4.03
CA GLY A 710 9.31 -6.57 3.70
C GLY A 710 8.05 -7.42 3.89
N VAL A 711 6.91 -6.99 3.32
CA VAL A 711 5.63 -7.70 3.36
C VAL A 711 5.56 -8.75 2.24
N LEU A 712 5.06 -9.95 2.55
CA LEU A 712 4.70 -10.95 1.53
C LEU A 712 3.20 -10.85 1.17
N VAL A 713 2.91 -10.60 -0.10
CA VAL A 713 1.55 -10.66 -0.66
C VAL A 713 1.40 -11.98 -1.42
N VAL A 714 0.73 -12.95 -0.81
CA VAL A 714 0.43 -14.27 -1.39
C VAL A 714 -0.78 -14.14 -2.33
N ALA A 715 -0.49 -13.94 -3.61
CA ALA A 715 -1.44 -13.53 -4.64
C ALA A 715 -1.80 -14.73 -5.56
N THR A 716 -2.85 -15.46 -5.21
CA THR A 716 -3.19 -16.72 -5.91
C THR A 716 -4.20 -16.53 -7.05
N HIS A 717 -4.46 -17.55 -7.86
CA HIS A 717 -5.38 -17.47 -9.03
C HIS A 717 -4.89 -16.40 -10.02
N ASP A 718 -3.72 -16.69 -10.60
CA ASP A 718 -2.79 -15.74 -11.20
C ASP A 718 -3.01 -15.41 -12.69
N SER A 719 -3.97 -16.04 -13.35
CA SER A 719 -4.26 -15.84 -14.77
C SER A 719 -5.63 -16.41 -15.17
N ILE A 720 -5.89 -16.47 -16.49
CA ILE A 720 -7.03 -17.18 -17.09
C ILE A 720 -7.16 -18.66 -16.65
N GLU A 721 -6.10 -19.28 -16.13
CA GLU A 721 -6.12 -20.69 -15.70
C GLU A 721 -7.04 -20.96 -14.50
N LEU A 722 -7.52 -19.93 -13.80
CA LEU A 722 -8.59 -20.10 -12.82
C LEU A 722 -9.91 -20.60 -13.44
N GLY A 723 -10.15 -20.32 -14.73
CA GLY A 723 -11.31 -20.84 -15.46
C GLY A 723 -12.62 -20.09 -15.22
N GLN A 724 -13.61 -20.79 -14.66
CA GLN A 724 -15.02 -20.43 -14.78
C GLN A 724 -15.43 -19.09 -14.13
N ASP A 725 -14.70 -18.60 -13.12
CA ASP A 725 -15.04 -17.35 -12.42
C ASP A 725 -14.87 -16.10 -13.32
N GLY A 726 -14.16 -16.25 -14.45
CA GLY A 726 -14.24 -15.35 -15.60
C GLY A 726 -13.41 -14.06 -15.50
N PRO A 727 -13.58 -13.13 -16.46
CA PRO A 727 -12.66 -11.99 -16.66
C PRO A 727 -12.63 -10.98 -15.50
N THR A 728 -13.58 -11.03 -14.56
CA THR A 728 -13.57 -10.20 -13.34
C THR A 728 -12.60 -10.73 -12.26
N HIS A 729 -12.17 -11.99 -12.38
CA HIS A 729 -11.23 -12.64 -11.47
C HIS A 729 -9.86 -12.87 -12.12
N GLN A 730 -9.77 -12.86 -13.45
CA GLN A 730 -8.58 -13.23 -14.22
C GLN A 730 -7.69 -12.01 -14.46
N PRO A 731 -6.55 -11.88 -13.77
CA PRO A 731 -5.66 -10.74 -13.93
C PRO A 731 -4.97 -10.77 -15.28
N ILE A 732 -4.82 -9.60 -15.91
CA ILE A 732 -4.11 -9.44 -17.20
C ILE A 732 -2.94 -8.47 -17.02
N GLU A 733 -3.22 -7.27 -16.52
CA GLU A 733 -2.28 -6.17 -16.38
C GLU A 733 -1.50 -6.17 -15.06
N VAL A 734 -1.98 -6.89 -14.04
CA VAL A 734 -1.44 -6.83 -12.67
C VAL A 734 0.06 -7.17 -12.58
N LEU A 735 0.57 -8.11 -13.39
CA LEU A 735 2.01 -8.42 -13.43
C LEU A 735 2.84 -7.29 -14.05
N ALA A 736 2.32 -6.60 -15.06
CA ALA A 736 2.97 -5.42 -15.64
C ALA A 736 2.95 -4.23 -14.66
N LEU A 737 1.81 -4.01 -13.98
CA LEU A 737 1.67 -3.01 -12.91
C LEU A 737 2.64 -3.26 -11.74
N CYS A 738 2.83 -4.53 -11.35
CA CYS A 738 3.84 -4.92 -10.38
C CYS A 738 5.27 -4.64 -10.89
N ARG A 739 5.63 -5.08 -12.11
CA ARG A 739 6.96 -4.85 -12.72
C ARG A 739 7.29 -3.37 -12.90
N ALA A 740 6.29 -2.53 -13.17
CA ALA A 740 6.44 -1.09 -13.32
C ALA A 740 6.61 -0.32 -11.99
N THR A 741 6.40 -0.99 -10.83
CA THR A 741 6.47 -0.35 -9.51
C THR A 741 7.88 -0.41 -8.93
N PRO A 742 8.56 0.74 -8.69
CA PRO A 742 9.90 0.75 -8.12
C PRO A 742 9.95 0.08 -6.74
N ASN A 743 11.05 -0.62 -6.46
CA ASN A 743 11.30 -1.32 -5.19
C ASN A 743 10.29 -2.43 -4.83
N LEU A 744 9.52 -2.94 -5.81
CA LEU A 744 8.64 -4.12 -5.66
C LEU A 744 9.29 -5.37 -6.28
N ILE A 745 9.16 -6.51 -5.61
CA ILE A 745 9.59 -7.82 -6.13
C ILE A 745 8.35 -8.59 -6.59
N ALA A 746 8.16 -8.73 -7.89
CA ALA A 746 7.11 -9.57 -8.47
C ALA A 746 7.71 -10.96 -8.79
N ILE A 747 7.23 -12.03 -8.13
CA ILE A 747 7.71 -13.39 -8.38
C ILE A 747 6.54 -14.28 -8.81
N ARG A 748 6.67 -14.92 -9.98
CA ARG A 748 5.70 -15.88 -10.52
C ARG A 748 6.36 -17.25 -10.75
N PRO A 749 6.53 -18.07 -9.70
CA PRO A 749 7.24 -19.35 -9.76
C PRO A 749 6.49 -20.41 -10.59
N ALA A 750 7.25 -21.18 -11.37
CA ALA A 750 6.75 -22.23 -12.26
C ALA A 750 6.49 -23.60 -11.60
N ASP A 751 7.13 -23.88 -10.47
CA ASP A 751 6.96 -25.11 -9.70
C ASP A 751 7.15 -24.85 -8.19
N GLY A 752 7.03 -25.91 -7.36
CA GLY A 752 7.26 -25.80 -5.93
C GLY A 752 8.72 -25.57 -5.51
N THR A 753 9.70 -25.90 -6.36
CA THR A 753 11.11 -25.59 -6.14
C THR A 753 11.33 -24.08 -6.22
N GLU A 754 10.71 -23.44 -7.21
CA GLU A 754 10.72 -21.99 -7.36
C GLU A 754 9.90 -21.28 -6.28
N VAL A 755 8.78 -21.85 -5.81
CA VAL A 755 8.06 -21.32 -4.65
C VAL A 755 8.96 -21.27 -3.41
N ALA A 756 9.75 -22.33 -3.14
CA ALA A 756 10.71 -22.31 -2.04
C ALA A 756 11.77 -21.20 -2.20
N GLY A 757 12.29 -21.01 -3.42
CA GLY A 757 13.20 -19.91 -3.76
C GLY A 757 12.55 -18.52 -3.58
N ALA A 758 11.26 -18.38 -3.89
CA ALA A 758 10.51 -17.14 -3.72
C ALA A 758 10.34 -16.74 -2.24
N TYR A 759 10.05 -17.70 -1.35
CA TYR A 759 10.06 -17.47 0.10
C TYR A 759 11.46 -17.08 0.59
N ALA A 760 12.51 -17.72 0.07
CA ALA A 760 13.89 -17.38 0.40
C ALA A 760 14.35 -16.00 -0.12
N VAL A 761 13.69 -15.46 -1.16
CA VAL A 761 13.86 -14.06 -1.61
C VAL A 761 13.16 -13.10 -0.66
N TRP A 762 11.89 -13.33 -0.33
CA TRP A 762 11.12 -12.46 0.58
C TRP A 762 11.81 -12.27 1.94
N LEU A 763 12.40 -13.34 2.47
CA LEU A 763 13.05 -13.37 3.77
C LEU A 763 14.40 -12.61 3.86
N ARG A 764 14.89 -12.04 2.75
CA ARG A 764 16.13 -11.25 2.71
C ARG A 764 15.94 -9.86 3.28
N ASP A 765 16.34 -9.67 4.55
CA ASP A 765 16.28 -8.35 5.20
C ASP A 765 17.13 -7.31 4.46
N GLU A 766 18.18 -7.69 3.74
CA GLU A 766 18.98 -6.75 2.95
C GLU A 766 18.20 -6.10 1.79
N LEU A 767 17.10 -6.70 1.31
CA LEU A 767 16.31 -6.15 0.21
C LEU A 767 15.33 -5.06 0.67
N LYS A 768 14.62 -5.29 1.79
CA LYS A 768 13.57 -4.39 2.33
C LYS A 768 12.52 -4.01 1.27
N ARG A 769 11.89 -5.03 0.67
CA ARG A 769 10.91 -4.88 -0.43
C ARG A 769 9.64 -5.68 -0.19
N VAL A 770 8.51 -5.10 -0.61
CA VAL A 770 7.26 -5.84 -0.74
C VAL A 770 7.40 -6.88 -1.85
N THR A 771 7.02 -8.12 -1.55
CA THR A 771 7.11 -9.25 -2.47
C THR A 771 5.70 -9.69 -2.84
N VAL A 772 5.32 -9.53 -4.11
CA VAL A 772 4.06 -10.07 -4.65
C VAL A 772 4.35 -11.44 -5.25
N LEU A 773 3.86 -12.47 -4.60
CA LEU A 773 4.06 -13.87 -4.96
C LEU A 773 2.82 -14.39 -5.71
N SER A 774 2.94 -14.43 -7.03
CA SER A 774 1.90 -14.80 -8.00
C SER A 774 1.81 -16.32 -8.16
N LEU A 775 0.65 -16.93 -7.89
CA LEU A 775 0.52 -18.38 -7.70
C LEU A 775 -0.70 -18.99 -8.40
N CYS A 776 -0.49 -20.09 -9.13
CA CYS A 776 -1.54 -20.75 -9.90
C CYS A 776 -2.56 -21.51 -9.04
N ARG A 777 -3.76 -21.68 -9.59
CA ARG A 777 -4.87 -22.45 -9.00
C ARG A 777 -4.72 -23.94 -9.30
N SER A 778 -4.29 -24.25 -10.52
CA SER A 778 -4.24 -25.60 -11.11
C SER A 778 -2.95 -26.34 -10.77
N SER A 779 -2.97 -27.67 -10.91
CA SER A 779 -1.77 -28.48 -10.70
C SER A 779 -0.79 -28.31 -11.87
N VAL A 780 0.45 -27.94 -11.57
CA VAL A 780 1.54 -27.91 -12.56
C VAL A 780 2.36 -29.21 -12.51
N PRO A 781 2.94 -29.66 -13.64
CA PRO A 781 3.91 -30.76 -13.66
C PRO A 781 5.14 -30.51 -12.78
N VAL A 782 5.93 -31.56 -12.53
CA VAL A 782 7.28 -31.40 -11.98
C VAL A 782 8.22 -30.88 -13.06
N LEU A 783 8.86 -29.74 -12.82
CA LEU A 783 9.76 -29.11 -13.77
C LEU A 783 11.20 -29.64 -13.60
N GLN A 784 11.72 -30.36 -14.60
CA GLN A 784 13.09 -30.83 -14.57
C GLN A 784 14.07 -29.67 -14.77
N GLY A 785 15.10 -29.60 -13.92
CA GLY A 785 16.08 -28.50 -13.90
C GLY A 785 15.67 -27.28 -13.07
N SER A 786 14.51 -27.29 -12.39
CA SER A 786 14.08 -26.15 -11.56
C SER A 786 15.05 -25.87 -10.40
N SER A 787 15.27 -24.58 -10.11
CA SER A 787 16.36 -24.14 -9.23
C SER A 787 15.94 -23.07 -8.22
N PHE A 788 16.05 -23.43 -6.94
CA PHE A 788 15.88 -22.54 -5.79
C PHE A 788 16.81 -21.31 -5.88
N ASP A 789 18.11 -21.54 -6.12
CA ASP A 789 19.11 -20.49 -6.28
C ASP A 789 19.03 -19.79 -7.65
N GLY A 790 18.20 -20.29 -8.56
CA GLY A 790 17.83 -19.65 -9.83
C GLY A 790 16.82 -18.51 -9.65
N VAL A 791 15.78 -18.70 -8.82
CA VAL A 791 14.79 -17.65 -8.49
C VAL A 791 15.47 -16.43 -7.85
N ILE A 792 16.48 -16.68 -7.02
CA ILE A 792 17.33 -15.67 -6.38
C ILE A 792 18.03 -14.74 -7.39
N LYS A 793 18.21 -15.17 -8.65
CA LYS A 793 18.79 -14.37 -9.74
C LYS A 793 17.75 -13.83 -10.73
N GLY A 794 16.46 -14.00 -10.43
CA GLY A 794 15.32 -13.54 -11.21
C GLY A 794 15.01 -14.34 -12.48
N ALA A 795 16.03 -14.74 -13.24
CA ALA A 795 15.91 -15.65 -14.36
C ALA A 795 17.14 -16.57 -14.48
N TYR A 796 16.94 -17.80 -14.95
CA TYR A 796 18.00 -18.80 -15.10
C TYR A 796 17.71 -19.80 -16.22
N VAL A 797 18.77 -20.37 -16.80
CA VAL A 797 18.66 -21.41 -17.83
C VAL A 797 18.18 -22.72 -17.21
N LEU A 798 17.04 -23.21 -17.68
CA LEU A 798 16.43 -24.48 -17.29
C LEU A 798 16.98 -25.66 -18.12
N SER A 799 17.22 -25.42 -19.41
CA SER A 799 17.80 -26.37 -20.36
C SER A 799 18.54 -25.59 -21.44
N ASP A 800 19.83 -25.84 -21.62
CA ASP A 800 20.64 -25.07 -22.58
C ASP A 800 20.52 -25.60 -24.03
N PHE A 801 21.19 -24.89 -24.94
CA PHE A 801 21.48 -25.25 -26.31
C PHE A 801 22.30 -26.54 -26.42
N GLU A 802 22.01 -27.34 -27.43
CA GLU A 802 22.81 -28.51 -27.82
C GLU A 802 24.03 -28.12 -28.65
N ASN A 803 24.05 -26.90 -29.21
CA ASN A 803 25.05 -26.41 -30.16
C ASN A 803 25.14 -27.25 -31.44
N ASN A 804 23.99 -27.80 -31.86
CA ASN A 804 23.83 -28.74 -32.97
C ASN A 804 23.83 -28.07 -34.38
N GLY A 805 24.28 -26.82 -34.49
CA GLY A 805 24.42 -26.06 -35.74
C GLY A 805 23.14 -25.43 -36.30
N LYS A 806 22.00 -25.58 -35.61
CA LYS A 806 20.71 -25.01 -36.03
C LYS A 806 20.55 -23.54 -35.63
N LYS A 807 19.49 -22.88 -36.12
CA LYS A 807 19.12 -21.52 -35.67
C LYS A 807 18.88 -21.53 -34.17
N LYS A 808 19.38 -20.55 -33.42
CA LYS A 808 19.21 -20.49 -31.97
C LYS A 808 17.98 -19.68 -31.56
N VAL A 809 17.19 -20.24 -30.65
CA VAL A 809 16.09 -19.54 -29.96
C VAL A 809 16.16 -19.73 -28.45
N VAL A 810 15.97 -18.64 -27.69
CA VAL A 810 15.69 -18.69 -26.26
C VAL A 810 14.18 -18.59 -26.07
N ILE A 811 13.58 -19.59 -25.43
CA ILE A 811 12.18 -19.54 -25.00
C ILE A 811 12.17 -19.35 -23.49
N ALA A 812 11.71 -18.19 -23.05
CA ALA A 812 11.53 -17.85 -21.65
C ALA A 812 10.03 -17.84 -21.27
N GLY A 813 9.76 -17.91 -19.97
CA GLY A 813 8.40 -17.75 -19.44
C GLY A 813 8.39 -17.62 -17.93
N SER A 814 7.20 -17.53 -17.34
CA SER A 814 6.99 -17.56 -15.89
C SER A 814 5.80 -18.47 -15.54
N GLY A 815 5.67 -18.86 -14.28
CA GLY A 815 4.51 -19.58 -13.77
C GLY A 815 4.16 -20.87 -14.54
N SER A 816 2.86 -21.10 -14.69
CA SER A 816 2.28 -22.22 -15.44
C SER A 816 2.80 -22.35 -16.87
N GLU A 817 3.16 -21.24 -17.53
CA GLU A 817 3.48 -21.25 -18.95
C GLU A 817 4.87 -21.85 -19.28
N VAL A 818 5.79 -21.92 -18.32
CA VAL A 818 7.10 -22.58 -18.50
C VAL A 818 6.94 -24.05 -18.89
N HIS A 819 5.87 -24.71 -18.44
CA HIS A 819 5.54 -26.09 -18.82
C HIS A 819 5.13 -26.21 -20.29
N PHE A 820 4.44 -25.20 -20.84
CA PHE A 820 4.17 -25.15 -22.30
C PHE A 820 5.45 -24.89 -23.10
N CYS A 821 6.40 -24.10 -22.57
CA CYS A 821 7.72 -23.90 -23.19
C CYS A 821 8.54 -25.21 -23.25
N VAL A 822 8.51 -26.02 -22.19
CA VAL A 822 9.17 -27.35 -22.16
C VAL A 822 8.62 -28.28 -23.24
N GLU A 823 7.31 -28.32 -23.44
CA GLU A 823 6.70 -29.10 -24.52
C GLU A 823 6.95 -28.47 -25.90
N ALA A 824 6.99 -27.14 -26.02
CA ALA A 824 7.28 -26.45 -27.28
C ALA A 824 8.70 -26.72 -27.80
N LYS A 825 9.71 -26.83 -26.90
CA LYS A 825 11.08 -27.24 -27.27
C LYS A 825 11.07 -28.54 -28.07
N LYS A 826 10.26 -29.53 -27.69
CA LYS A 826 10.18 -30.85 -28.35
C LYS A 826 9.64 -30.80 -29.79
N LEU A 827 8.91 -29.74 -30.16
CA LEU A 827 8.39 -29.53 -31.51
C LEU A 827 9.40 -28.80 -32.40
N LEU A 828 10.16 -27.86 -31.81
CA LEU A 828 11.09 -26.97 -32.51
C LEU A 828 12.47 -27.60 -32.82
N THR A 829 12.87 -28.67 -32.11
CA THR A 829 14.19 -29.33 -32.23
C THR A 829 14.60 -29.76 -33.64
N ASN A 830 13.66 -29.86 -34.60
CA ASN A 830 13.98 -30.13 -36.00
C ASN A 830 14.74 -28.96 -36.65
N ASN A 831 14.22 -27.73 -36.49
CA ASN A 831 14.67 -26.52 -37.17
C ASN A 831 15.53 -25.61 -36.29
N TRP A 832 15.39 -25.72 -34.97
CA TRP A 832 16.00 -24.83 -33.99
C TRP A 832 16.83 -25.59 -32.94
N ASP A 833 17.87 -24.92 -32.46
CA ASP A 833 18.57 -25.22 -31.21
C ASP A 833 17.93 -24.34 -30.12
N VAL A 834 17.35 -24.97 -29.10
CA VAL A 834 16.38 -24.33 -28.19
C VAL A 834 16.92 -24.28 -26.77
N ARG A 835 17.17 -23.08 -26.25
CA ARG A 835 17.38 -22.83 -24.82
C ARG A 835 16.04 -22.54 -24.14
N LEU A 836 15.82 -23.14 -22.97
CA LEU A 836 14.73 -22.81 -22.07
C LEU A 836 15.22 -21.99 -20.88
N VAL A 837 14.50 -20.93 -20.54
CA VAL A 837 14.76 -20.07 -19.39
C VAL A 837 13.49 -19.97 -18.54
N SER A 838 13.63 -20.17 -17.23
CA SER A 838 12.59 -19.73 -16.30
C SER A 838 12.93 -18.31 -15.84
N MET A 839 11.96 -17.40 -15.92
CA MET A 839 12.10 -15.99 -15.55
C MET A 839 11.02 -15.57 -14.55
N PRO A 840 11.02 -16.15 -13.33
CA PRO A 840 10.00 -15.90 -12.33
C PRO A 840 10.01 -14.47 -11.78
N CYS A 841 11.15 -13.75 -11.77
CA CYS A 841 11.21 -12.37 -11.28
C CYS A 841 12.09 -11.47 -12.17
N TRP A 842 11.48 -10.42 -12.73
CA TRP A 842 12.18 -9.46 -13.58
C TRP A 842 13.09 -8.52 -12.79
N THR A 843 12.61 -7.99 -11.65
CA THR A 843 13.35 -7.02 -10.82
C THR A 843 14.72 -7.58 -10.41
N LEU A 844 14.75 -8.81 -9.89
CA LEU A 844 15.99 -9.47 -9.49
C LEU A 844 16.92 -9.80 -10.66
N PHE A 845 16.36 -10.01 -11.87
CA PHE A 845 17.16 -10.29 -13.06
C PHE A 845 17.83 -9.01 -13.59
N ASP A 846 17.12 -7.88 -13.60
CA ASP A 846 17.69 -6.57 -13.95
C ASP A 846 18.86 -6.16 -13.04
N GLU A 847 18.81 -6.53 -11.77
CA GLU A 847 19.86 -6.29 -10.78
C GLU A 847 21.09 -7.20 -10.96
N GLN A 848 21.04 -8.21 -11.84
CA GLN A 848 22.22 -9.04 -12.12
C GLN A 848 23.21 -8.31 -13.06
N PRO A 849 24.53 -8.61 -12.94
CA PRO A 849 25.55 -8.11 -13.86
C PRO A 849 25.19 -8.35 -15.33
N ALA A 850 25.64 -7.45 -16.22
CA ALA A 850 25.31 -7.50 -17.64
C ALA A 850 25.81 -8.81 -18.29
N GLU A 851 26.91 -9.35 -17.78
CA GLU A 851 27.51 -10.64 -18.16
C GLU A 851 26.53 -11.78 -17.88
N TYR A 852 25.89 -11.80 -16.71
CA TYR A 852 24.91 -12.84 -16.36
C TYR A 852 23.60 -12.68 -17.15
N ARG A 853 23.12 -11.45 -17.35
CA ARG A 853 21.93 -11.20 -18.18
C ARG A 853 22.13 -11.64 -19.63
N ASN A 854 23.32 -11.39 -20.19
CA ASN A 854 23.73 -11.94 -21.49
C ASN A 854 23.88 -13.47 -21.42
N GLN A 855 24.50 -14.03 -20.39
CA GLN A 855 24.68 -15.48 -20.23
C GLN A 855 23.35 -16.24 -20.25
N VAL A 856 22.28 -15.69 -19.68
CA VAL A 856 20.95 -16.32 -19.64
C VAL A 856 20.16 -16.10 -20.93
N LEU A 857 19.95 -14.85 -21.35
CA LEU A 857 19.03 -14.49 -22.44
C LEU A 857 19.70 -14.20 -23.80
N CYS A 858 21.02 -14.28 -23.91
CA CYS A 858 21.78 -13.96 -25.14
C CYS A 858 21.44 -12.58 -25.73
N LEU A 859 21.28 -11.56 -24.86
CA LEU A 859 20.79 -10.23 -25.26
C LEU A 859 21.72 -9.52 -26.27
N SER A 860 23.03 -9.78 -26.20
CA SER A 860 24.01 -9.29 -27.18
C SER A 860 23.81 -9.93 -28.55
N GLU A 861 23.61 -11.25 -28.61
CA GLU A 861 23.39 -12.01 -29.83
C GLU A 861 21.98 -11.77 -30.42
N ARG A 862 20.98 -11.52 -29.57
CA ARG A 862 19.63 -11.04 -29.95
C ARG A 862 19.73 -9.75 -30.75
N ARG A 863 20.41 -8.74 -30.20
CA ARG A 863 20.65 -7.43 -30.88
C ARG A 863 21.43 -7.55 -32.20
N GLN A 864 22.12 -8.68 -32.41
CA GLN A 864 22.84 -8.98 -33.65
C GLN A 864 22.04 -9.87 -34.62
N GLY A 865 20.76 -10.19 -34.32
CA GLY A 865 19.92 -11.09 -35.12
C GLY A 865 20.37 -12.56 -35.12
N LYS A 866 21.28 -12.95 -34.22
CA LYS A 866 21.90 -14.30 -34.18
C LYS A 866 21.14 -15.30 -33.33
N VAL A 867 20.34 -14.81 -32.37
CA VAL A 867 19.52 -15.61 -31.46
C VAL A 867 18.13 -14.96 -31.38
N LEU A 868 17.09 -15.71 -31.74
CA LEU A 868 15.72 -15.26 -31.56
C LEU A 868 15.33 -15.41 -30.08
N THR A 869 14.51 -14.50 -29.55
CA THR A 869 14.06 -14.56 -28.15
C THR A 869 12.53 -14.50 -28.04
N ALA A 870 11.95 -15.39 -27.24
CA ALA A 870 10.51 -15.55 -27.10
C ALA A 870 10.08 -15.59 -25.63
N TYR A 871 8.91 -15.03 -25.31
CA TYR A 871 8.30 -15.08 -23.98
C TYR A 871 6.88 -15.63 -24.02
N VAL A 872 6.55 -16.45 -23.02
CA VAL A 872 5.23 -17.05 -22.83
C VAL A 872 4.77 -16.84 -21.39
N GLU A 873 3.66 -16.13 -21.20
CA GLU A 873 3.06 -15.82 -19.90
C GLU A 873 1.59 -15.46 -20.09
N ALA A 874 0.69 -15.97 -19.25
CA ALA A 874 -0.74 -15.71 -19.35
C ALA A 874 -1.15 -14.34 -18.75
N ALA A 875 -0.51 -13.27 -19.23
CA ALA A 875 -0.72 -11.88 -18.81
C ALA A 875 -0.40 -10.88 -19.95
N SER A 876 -0.53 -9.59 -19.69
CA SER A 876 -0.26 -8.51 -20.65
C SER A 876 1.18 -8.52 -21.19
N PRO A 877 1.39 -8.37 -22.51
CA PRO A 877 2.72 -8.34 -23.13
C PRO A 877 3.50 -7.02 -22.90
N PHE A 878 2.95 -6.08 -22.13
CA PHE A 878 3.55 -4.76 -21.92
C PHE A 878 4.93 -4.85 -21.25
N GLY A 879 5.95 -4.29 -21.89
CA GLY A 879 7.34 -4.29 -21.41
C GLY A 879 8.20 -5.47 -21.89
N TRP A 880 7.64 -6.40 -22.68
CA TRP A 880 8.34 -7.63 -23.10
C TRP A 880 9.35 -7.41 -24.22
N GLU A 881 9.15 -6.38 -25.05
CA GLU A 881 10.07 -5.93 -26.09
C GLU A 881 11.49 -5.65 -25.56
N LYS A 882 11.60 -5.25 -24.28
CA LYS A 882 12.85 -5.08 -23.52
C LYS A 882 13.81 -6.27 -23.64
N TYR A 883 13.28 -7.49 -23.66
CA TYR A 883 14.09 -8.73 -23.71
C TYR A 883 13.73 -9.67 -24.86
N PHE A 884 12.51 -9.58 -25.41
CA PHE A 884 11.91 -10.62 -26.24
C PHE A 884 11.34 -10.09 -27.56
N ASP A 885 11.51 -10.87 -28.64
CA ASP A 885 11.05 -10.57 -29.99
C ASP A 885 9.67 -11.18 -30.28
N VAL A 886 9.44 -12.40 -29.79
CA VAL A 886 8.18 -13.14 -29.97
C VAL A 886 7.40 -13.16 -28.66
N HIS A 887 6.17 -12.66 -28.66
CA HIS A 887 5.31 -12.61 -27.46
C HIS A 887 4.12 -13.56 -27.59
N VAL A 888 3.92 -14.41 -26.59
CA VAL A 888 2.71 -15.23 -26.40
C VAL A 888 2.07 -14.82 -25.07
N GLY A 889 1.20 -13.82 -25.14
CA GLY A 889 0.56 -13.16 -24.00
C GLY A 889 -0.90 -12.80 -24.27
N LEU A 890 -1.55 -12.14 -23.31
CA LEU A 890 -2.95 -11.74 -23.34
C LEU A 890 -3.11 -10.22 -23.56
N PRO A 891 -3.44 -9.75 -24.78
CA PRO A 891 -3.75 -8.34 -25.04
C PRO A 891 -5.21 -7.95 -24.75
N THR A 892 -6.02 -8.88 -24.20
CA THR A 892 -7.44 -8.68 -23.88
C THR A 892 -7.77 -9.26 -22.51
N PHE A 893 -8.92 -8.89 -21.96
CA PHE A 893 -9.56 -9.66 -20.89
C PHE A 893 -9.78 -11.13 -21.28
N GLY A 894 -9.86 -11.99 -20.27
CA GLY A 894 -10.10 -13.41 -20.41
C GLY A 894 -11.58 -13.78 -20.67
N GLY A 895 -12.03 -14.91 -20.14
CA GLY A 895 -13.37 -15.43 -20.38
C GLY A 895 -13.83 -16.46 -19.33
N SER A 896 -15.15 -16.64 -19.20
CA SER A 896 -15.73 -17.67 -18.32
C SER A 896 -15.88 -18.99 -19.08
N ALA A 897 -14.89 -19.89 -18.92
CA ALA A 897 -14.92 -21.26 -19.44
C ALA A 897 -13.96 -22.15 -18.62
N PRO A 898 -13.96 -23.49 -18.79
CA PRO A 898 -12.93 -24.34 -18.20
C PRO A 898 -11.53 -23.94 -18.68
N ALA A 899 -10.54 -23.93 -17.78
CA ALA A 899 -9.18 -23.44 -18.03
C ALA A 899 -8.54 -23.93 -19.35
N LYS A 900 -8.69 -25.23 -19.68
CA LYS A 900 -8.20 -25.79 -20.95
C LYS A 900 -8.79 -25.06 -22.17
N ALA A 901 -10.09 -24.78 -22.18
CA ALA A 901 -10.76 -24.12 -23.30
C ALA A 901 -10.33 -22.65 -23.44
N LEU A 902 -10.02 -21.97 -22.32
CA LEU A 902 -9.45 -20.62 -22.34
C LEU A 902 -8.04 -20.63 -22.91
N TYR A 903 -7.17 -21.52 -22.43
CA TYR A 903 -5.81 -21.66 -22.98
C TYR A 903 -5.83 -22.03 -24.46
N GLU A 904 -6.72 -22.92 -24.90
CA GLU A 904 -6.91 -23.29 -26.31
C GLU A 904 -7.37 -22.09 -27.16
N PHE A 905 -8.37 -21.33 -26.69
CA PHE A 905 -8.90 -20.14 -27.36
C PHE A 905 -7.88 -18.99 -27.45
N PHE A 906 -7.14 -18.71 -26.38
CA PHE A 906 -6.12 -17.65 -26.33
C PHE A 906 -4.75 -18.09 -26.89
N GLY A 907 -4.62 -19.32 -27.39
CA GLY A 907 -3.40 -19.80 -28.05
C GLY A 907 -2.26 -20.23 -27.12
N PHE A 908 -2.51 -20.47 -25.84
CA PHE A 908 -1.55 -21.07 -24.92
C PHE A 908 -1.49 -22.58 -25.14
N SER A 909 -0.71 -22.98 -26.13
CA SER A 909 -0.41 -24.39 -26.41
C SER A 909 1.02 -24.54 -26.96
N PRO A 910 1.68 -25.69 -26.74
CA PRO A 910 3.03 -25.95 -27.27
C PRO A 910 3.11 -25.76 -28.79
N ALA A 911 2.06 -26.17 -29.51
CA ALA A 911 1.97 -26.02 -30.96
C ALA A 911 1.88 -24.56 -31.41
N ASN A 912 1.10 -23.70 -30.73
CA ASN A 912 1.04 -22.28 -31.08
C ASN A 912 2.32 -21.54 -30.67
N ILE A 913 2.98 -21.90 -29.57
CA ILE A 913 4.30 -21.34 -29.19
C ILE A 913 5.34 -21.67 -30.27
N ALA A 914 5.41 -22.93 -30.70
CA ALA A 914 6.29 -23.34 -31.80
C ALA A 914 5.96 -22.61 -33.10
N LYS A 915 4.68 -22.58 -33.49
CA LYS A 915 4.20 -21.85 -34.67
C LYS A 915 4.61 -20.37 -34.65
N ARG A 916 4.41 -19.66 -33.53
CA ARG A 916 4.77 -18.24 -33.39
C ARG A 916 6.27 -17.97 -33.53
N ILE A 917 7.11 -18.93 -33.17
CA ILE A 917 8.57 -18.87 -33.34
C ILE A 917 8.97 -19.16 -34.79
N GLU A 918 8.30 -20.11 -35.47
CA GLU A 918 8.59 -20.45 -36.87
C GLU A 918 8.02 -19.43 -37.89
N GLU A 919 6.90 -18.79 -37.58
CA GLU A 919 6.30 -17.72 -38.39
C GLU A 919 6.93 -16.34 -38.15
N PHE A 920 7.77 -16.16 -37.12
CA PHE A 920 8.38 -14.86 -36.82
C PHE A 920 9.36 -14.44 -37.93
N GLN A 921 8.97 -13.39 -38.63
CA GLN A 921 9.86 -12.61 -39.50
C GLN A 921 10.23 -11.35 -38.75
N ALA A 922 11.52 -11.07 -38.61
CA ALA A 922 11.96 -9.81 -38.02
C ALA A 922 11.47 -8.63 -38.89
N PRO A 923 10.99 -7.52 -38.31
CA PRO A 923 10.81 -6.29 -39.06
C PRO A 923 12.17 -5.88 -39.64
N PHE A 924 12.18 -5.62 -40.95
CA PHE A 924 13.35 -5.20 -41.74
C PHE A 924 13.59 -3.69 -41.64
#